data_AF-A0A359D4X5-F1
#
_entry.id   AF-A0A359D4X5-F1
#
_cell.length_a   1.000
_cell.length_b   1.000
_cell.length_c   1.000
_cell.angle_alpha   90.00
_cell.angle_beta   90.00
_cell.angle_gamma   90.00
#
_symmetry.space_group_name_H-M   'P 1'
#
loop_
_entity.id
_entity.type
_entity.pdbx_description
1 polymer ?
#
loop_
_entity_poly.entity_id
_entity_poly.type
_entity_poly.pdbx_seq_one_letter_code
_entity_poly.pdbx_strand_id
1 'polypeptide(L)'
;MFLILIFSEAFFAAPVSKTDSLEAVLKKVKDKREKVIILSKLAEEYSALKNPRSFDLLDEAESIAQKNNFSDELLMILNQKAKFLIVSNPEKCYEISMNVIERARRQNNKKEEAEALLNIGRFYVGKSIFDQAIDYFRKSLLIKESLGDTKGCGDLRHNIGYVFVKMGNNQEAINYFTQSLEDYKKINERKEEAGVLVQIGNIYFYKGDYFKAVGYYQNSLQIAELLKDTVMLGKSFQMMGIVHHEWGKYEEAIEYYKKSLDCFEKLKHRQGTANNFINIGLVYVSMNKTKFNDNTNVEISKKLKLNDKTWRYNNEKSLEYFKNAHAIMKDLKDKKGICNTLNSIGQTYLEAEDHKTAIAYFDTALSTARNLNDKMLVMQIAANIGQSYSKINKPEVAEKYFHQALDNAKEMEMKTYITQMYMSLGQLYTKIKKYDLALQNLQNSLELVRQIQAKEYLGKIYEAFATLYEKTGNYKGAYEYFKLFSQLKDSLMNEQSLKLITEVETKYQTEKKEAEIKILNTSNELKENQKNQLKLVLWVFVVGFILIIVFSVLLFRQFNEKKKANIILAQQKTEILEKNEELQQQKEEIQAQAELVELQNHELEKLSIVASKTDNAVIIADGTGKIEWVNEGFTHLFGYKFSEFVEKKGDNLIAVSSNPNFLELLNQSIKEGKSVVYTSLSAKRDGEKIWLQTTLTPIVDYEGNCVKIITIDSDITKIKLAEQEVEKQRDIALKQRDLIGEQKKEITDSINYACQIQSAVIPSTEIIAGKVSDYFVLFKPRDIVSGDFYWATTKENKLVVAAVDCTGHGVPGAFMSMLGIAFLNEIVNRLFEKHGNNLKACGILNELRERVITSLHQTGKLGENQDGMDMALCIIDTDTNQLQYAGANNPLYLIRNNVLTEFKADKMPIGIHYTTLPFTNNIIDLQKNDTVYIFSDGYADQFGGESGTKFKKKSFQEMLVKLQDFSMPEQKKKLEQQFDNWKGIYEQIDDIIVIGLRI
;
A
#
# COMPACT_ATOMS: atom_id res chain seq x y z
N MET A 1 14.16 34.47 26.27
CA MET A 1 13.21 35.32 25.53
C MET A 1 13.84 36.09 24.36
N PHE A 2 15.17 36.30 24.30
CA PHE A 2 15.84 36.97 23.17
C PHE A 2 16.27 36.06 21.99
N LEU A 3 16.10 34.74 22.09
CA LEU A 3 16.40 33.77 21.00
C LEU A 3 15.25 33.56 20.00
N ILE A 4 14.09 34.17 20.23
CA ILE A 4 12.88 34.00 19.39
C ILE A 4 12.82 35.04 18.25
N LEU A 5 13.62 36.11 18.31
CA LEU A 5 13.51 37.24 17.38
C LEU A 5 14.42 37.20 16.14
N ILE A 6 15.27 36.17 15.98
CA ILE A 6 16.15 36.06 14.79
C ILE A 6 15.59 35.08 13.73
N PHE A 7 14.53 34.34 14.04
CA PHE A 7 13.89 33.42 13.08
C PHE A 7 12.74 34.02 12.26
N SER A 8 12.36 35.29 12.48
CA SER A 8 11.19 35.88 11.81
C SER A 8 11.45 36.57 10.46
N GLU A 9 12.71 36.79 10.06
CA GLU A 9 13.01 37.50 8.79
C GLU A 9 13.39 36.56 7.61
N ALA A 10 13.35 35.25 7.78
CA ALA A 10 13.77 34.28 6.76
C ALA A 10 12.62 33.73 5.89
N PHE A 11 11.56 34.51 5.63
CA PHE A 11 10.43 34.05 4.80
C PHE A 11 10.59 34.32 3.29
N PHE A 12 11.68 34.97 2.83
CA PHE A 12 11.88 35.30 1.41
C PHE A 12 13.32 35.13 0.86
N ALA A 13 14.17 34.29 1.46
CA ALA A 13 15.48 33.97 0.89
C ALA A 13 15.65 32.46 0.65
N ALA A 14 16.33 32.10 -0.45
CA ALA A 14 16.65 30.74 -0.88
C ALA A 14 17.17 29.84 0.27
N PRO A 15 17.02 28.50 0.21
CA PRO A 15 17.38 27.61 1.32
C PRO A 15 18.88 27.65 1.57
N VAL A 16 19.30 28.47 2.54
CA VAL A 16 20.65 28.45 3.10
C VAL A 16 20.79 27.16 3.89
N SER A 17 21.87 26.40 3.69
CA SER A 17 22.03 25.12 4.40
C SER A 17 22.16 25.36 5.91
N LYS A 18 21.68 24.41 6.73
CA LYS A 18 21.73 24.51 8.20
C LYS A 18 23.17 24.66 8.70
N THR A 19 24.13 24.08 7.99
CA THR A 19 25.58 24.25 8.22
C THR A 19 26.04 25.68 7.93
N ASP A 20 25.60 26.31 6.83
CA ASP A 20 25.96 27.69 6.49
C ASP A 20 25.40 28.69 7.52
N SER A 21 24.19 28.41 8.02
CA SER A 21 23.57 29.18 9.10
C SER A 21 24.38 29.10 10.40
N LEU A 22 24.74 27.90 10.84
CA LEU A 22 25.54 27.70 12.05
C LEU A 22 26.97 28.27 11.92
N GLU A 23 27.61 28.16 10.76
CA GLU A 23 28.90 28.80 10.49
C GLU A 23 28.81 30.33 10.56
N ALA A 24 27.74 30.92 10.04
CA ALA A 24 27.52 32.36 10.12
C ALA A 24 27.31 32.84 11.55
N VAL A 25 26.60 32.06 12.38
CA VAL A 25 26.42 32.34 13.82
C VAL A 25 27.75 32.18 14.57
N LEU A 26 28.53 31.13 14.28
CA LEU A 26 29.83 30.89 14.91
C LEU A 26 30.81 32.06 14.72
N LYS A 27 30.77 32.74 13.56
CA LYS A 27 31.59 33.94 13.30
C LYS A 27 31.20 35.17 14.11
N LYS A 28 29.96 35.23 14.62
CA LYS A 28 29.41 36.39 15.34
C LYS A 28 29.41 36.22 16.87
N VAL A 29 29.51 34.99 17.36
CA VAL A 29 29.45 34.70 18.80
C VAL A 29 30.75 35.06 19.50
N LYS A 30 30.61 35.88 20.55
CA LYS A 30 31.72 36.34 21.41
C LYS A 30 31.81 35.55 22.72
N ASP A 31 30.69 34.99 23.19
CA ASP A 31 30.67 34.18 24.41
C ASP A 31 31.34 32.82 24.18
N LYS A 32 32.28 32.46 25.04
CA LYS A 32 33.08 31.23 24.86
C LYS A 32 32.28 29.96 25.10
N ARG A 33 31.29 29.99 26.01
CA ARG A 33 30.44 28.84 26.33
C ARG A 33 29.43 28.59 25.21
N GLU A 34 28.83 29.67 24.69
CA GLU A 34 27.96 29.62 23.51
C GLU A 34 28.72 29.17 22.26
N LYS A 35 29.99 29.62 22.10
CA LYS A 35 30.86 29.14 21.02
C LYS A 35 31.05 27.63 21.08
N VAL A 36 31.29 27.06 22.26
CA VAL A 36 31.43 25.61 22.46
C VAL A 36 30.15 24.85 22.06
N ILE A 37 28.98 25.35 22.45
CA ILE A 37 27.69 24.74 22.11
C ILE A 37 27.45 24.78 20.59
N ILE A 38 27.79 25.88 19.92
CA ILE A 38 27.63 26.01 18.47
C ILE A 38 28.60 25.11 17.72
N LEU A 39 29.88 25.03 18.16
CA LEU A 39 30.86 24.11 17.59
C LEU A 39 30.38 22.65 17.69
N SER A 40 29.85 22.26 18.85
CA SER A 40 29.28 20.94 19.10
C SER A 40 28.10 20.63 18.15
N LYS A 41 27.13 21.55 18.02
CA LYS A 41 26.01 21.38 17.07
C LYS A 41 26.47 21.34 15.62
N LEU A 42 27.42 22.18 15.25
CA LEU A 42 27.98 22.20 13.90
C LEU A 42 28.72 20.89 13.59
N ALA A 43 29.42 20.33 14.59
CA ALA A 43 30.05 19.02 14.47
C ALA A 43 29.02 17.89 14.24
N GLU A 44 27.87 17.91 14.91
CA GLU A 44 26.79 16.95 14.66
C GLU A 44 26.23 17.04 13.24
N GLU A 45 26.00 18.25 12.73
CA GLU A 45 25.51 18.46 11.36
C GLU A 45 26.54 18.00 10.32
N TYR A 46 27.84 18.32 10.51
CA TYR A 46 28.91 17.80 9.65
C TYR A 46 29.08 16.28 9.76
N SER A 47 28.85 15.72 10.94
CA SER A 47 28.88 14.27 11.18
C SER A 47 27.76 13.57 10.40
N ALA A 48 26.55 14.14 10.37
CA ALA A 48 25.44 13.64 9.56
C ALA A 48 25.77 13.61 8.06
N LEU A 49 26.65 14.51 7.60
CA LEU A 49 27.17 14.58 6.23
C LEU A 49 28.44 13.74 5.98
N LYS A 50 28.91 12.97 6.98
CA LYS A 50 30.17 12.21 6.95
C LYS A 50 31.39 13.08 6.63
N ASN A 51 31.38 14.34 7.05
CA ASN A 51 32.48 15.26 6.81
C ASN A 51 33.53 15.13 7.93
N PRO A 52 34.82 14.91 7.61
CA PRO A 52 35.89 14.76 8.60
C PRO A 52 36.06 16.00 9.50
N ARG A 53 35.64 17.18 9.03
CA ARG A 53 35.63 18.43 9.81
C ARG A 53 34.86 18.35 11.13
N SER A 54 33.93 17.39 11.25
CA SER A 54 33.21 17.15 12.50
C SER A 54 34.14 16.87 13.69
N PHE A 55 35.22 16.11 13.48
CA PHE A 55 36.16 15.79 14.56
C PHE A 55 37.02 16.99 14.95
N ASP A 56 37.50 17.75 13.96
CA ASP A 56 38.27 18.98 14.18
C ASP A 56 37.48 20.02 15.00
N LEU A 57 36.18 20.15 14.73
CA LEU A 57 35.29 21.04 15.47
C LEU A 57 35.09 20.59 16.93
N LEU A 58 35.04 19.27 17.18
CA LEU A 58 34.96 18.74 18.54
C LEU A 58 36.28 18.94 19.30
N ASP A 59 37.43 18.83 18.65
CA ASP A 59 38.74 19.13 19.25
C ASP A 59 38.87 20.62 19.61
N GLU A 60 38.39 21.53 18.75
CA GLU A 60 38.33 22.96 19.06
C GLU A 60 37.42 23.23 20.27
N ALA A 61 36.22 22.63 20.27
CA ALA A 61 35.25 22.78 21.36
C ALA A 61 35.82 22.26 22.70
N GLU A 62 36.48 21.09 22.68
CA GLU A 62 37.10 20.49 23.86
C GLU A 62 38.20 21.38 24.44
N SER A 63 39.09 21.91 23.60
CA SER A 63 40.17 22.80 24.02
C SER A 63 39.65 24.07 24.70
N ILE A 64 38.57 24.66 24.16
CA ILE A 64 37.92 25.83 24.75
C ILE A 64 37.24 25.46 26.06
N ALA A 65 36.50 24.35 26.12
CA ALA A 65 35.82 23.91 27.34
C ALA A 65 36.81 23.61 28.48
N GLN A 66 37.93 22.94 28.19
CA GLN A 66 38.99 22.65 29.15
C GLN A 66 39.65 23.92 29.68
N LYS A 67 40.06 24.85 28.79
CA LYS A 67 40.74 26.10 29.20
C LYS A 67 39.88 27.01 30.07
N ASN A 68 38.55 26.93 29.96
CA ASN A 68 37.63 27.80 30.68
C ASN A 68 36.84 27.06 31.77
N ASN A 69 37.21 25.80 32.10
CA ASN A 69 36.58 24.96 33.13
C ASN A 69 35.06 24.78 32.95
N PHE A 70 34.58 24.61 31.71
CA PHE A 70 33.18 24.30 31.41
C PHE A 70 32.92 22.80 31.55
N SER A 71 32.68 22.35 32.79
CA SER A 71 32.65 20.91 33.13
C SER A 71 31.53 20.13 32.44
N ASP A 72 30.31 20.67 32.39
CA ASP A 72 29.16 19.99 31.78
C ASP A 72 29.30 19.90 30.25
N GLU A 73 29.70 21.01 29.61
CA GLU A 73 29.96 21.03 28.17
C GLU A 73 31.10 20.10 27.78
N LEU A 74 32.13 19.98 28.63
CA LEU A 74 33.22 19.05 28.41
C LEU A 74 32.72 17.59 28.39
N LEU A 75 31.84 17.19 29.31
CA LEU A 75 31.25 15.84 29.31
C LEU A 75 30.43 15.59 28.04
N MET A 76 29.61 16.56 27.62
CA MET A 76 28.84 16.49 26.36
C MET A 76 29.74 16.30 25.14
N ILE A 77 30.84 17.08 25.03
CA ILE A 77 31.81 16.98 23.92
C ILE A 77 32.51 15.62 23.93
N LEU A 78 32.92 15.13 25.11
CA LEU A 78 33.55 13.82 25.26
C LEU A 78 32.60 12.68 24.84
N ASN A 79 31.31 12.76 25.18
CA ASN A 79 30.29 11.83 24.71
C ASN A 79 30.11 11.86 23.17
N GLN A 80 30.12 13.05 22.56
CA GLN A 80 30.07 13.19 21.10
C GLN A 80 31.31 12.59 20.42
N LYS A 81 32.50 12.82 21.00
CA LYS A 81 33.75 12.21 20.50
C LYS A 81 33.74 10.68 20.64
N ALA A 82 33.29 10.16 21.78
CA ALA A 82 33.15 8.71 21.98
C ALA A 82 32.23 8.09 20.92
N LYS A 83 31.06 8.70 20.67
CA LYS A 83 30.11 8.28 19.64
C LYS A 83 30.76 8.19 18.24
N PHE A 84 31.62 9.12 17.88
CA PHE A 84 32.34 9.10 16.59
C PHE A 84 33.37 7.96 16.50
N LEU A 85 34.00 7.61 17.62
CA LEU A 85 35.04 6.60 17.70
C LEU A 85 34.50 5.16 17.74
N ILE A 86 33.19 4.95 17.89
CA ILE A 86 32.58 3.60 17.98
C ILE A 86 33.04 2.67 16.85
N VAL A 87 33.13 3.19 15.61
CA VAL A 87 33.50 2.39 14.44
C VAL A 87 35.00 2.47 14.12
N SER A 88 35.61 3.65 14.28
CA SER A 88 37.00 3.91 13.86
C SER A 88 38.03 3.50 14.90
N ASN A 89 37.71 3.58 16.19
CA ASN A 89 38.56 3.18 17.31
C ASN A 89 37.70 2.80 18.54
N PRO A 90 37.11 1.58 18.54
CA PRO A 90 36.17 1.13 19.58
C PRO A 90 36.77 1.18 20.99
N GLU A 91 38.05 0.86 21.13
CA GLU A 91 38.78 0.81 22.40
C GLU A 91 38.87 2.21 23.02
N LYS A 92 39.21 3.22 22.21
CA LYS A 92 39.23 4.62 22.66
C LYS A 92 37.84 5.15 22.98
N CYS A 93 36.80 4.71 22.26
CA CYS A 93 35.41 5.01 22.62
C CYS A 93 35.07 4.49 24.02
N TYR A 94 35.45 3.25 24.33
CA TYR A 94 35.21 2.65 25.64
C TYR A 94 35.94 3.41 26.75
N GLU A 95 37.22 3.73 26.57
CA GLU A 95 38.02 4.50 27.53
C GLU A 95 37.41 5.87 27.84
N ILE A 96 37.05 6.64 26.80
CA ILE A 96 36.43 7.96 26.97
C ILE A 96 35.08 7.84 27.67
N SER A 97 34.24 6.87 27.27
CA SER A 97 32.91 6.69 27.86
C SER A 97 32.99 6.32 29.35
N MET A 98 33.93 5.45 29.74
CA MET A 98 34.16 5.12 31.14
C MET A 98 34.62 6.33 31.97
N ASN A 99 35.52 7.15 31.40
CA ASN A 99 35.96 8.40 32.04
C ASN A 99 34.78 9.38 32.26
N VAL A 100 33.92 9.53 31.24
CA VAL A 100 32.72 10.37 31.33
C VAL A 100 31.77 9.86 32.40
N ILE A 101 31.52 8.54 32.52
CA ILE A 101 30.65 7.98 33.57
C ILE A 101 31.18 8.35 34.97
N GLU A 102 32.47 8.17 35.24
CA GLU A 102 33.05 8.49 36.55
C GLU A 102 32.91 9.98 36.88
N ARG A 103 33.19 10.86 35.91
CA ARG A 103 33.08 12.32 36.11
C ARG A 103 31.63 12.77 36.24
N ALA A 104 30.73 12.26 35.40
CA ALA A 104 29.31 12.58 35.42
C ALA A 104 28.68 12.16 36.75
N ARG A 105 29.03 10.99 37.30
CA ARG A 105 28.57 10.56 38.63
C ARG A 105 29.04 11.49 39.75
N ARG A 106 30.30 11.91 39.73
CA ARG A 106 30.84 12.87 40.73
C ARG A 106 30.15 14.23 40.65
N GLN A 107 29.74 14.64 39.44
CA GLN A 107 29.04 15.90 39.17
C GLN A 107 27.51 15.78 39.28
N ASN A 108 26.99 14.58 39.57
CA ASN A 108 25.55 14.26 39.53
C ASN A 108 24.87 14.61 38.18
N ASN A 109 25.63 14.57 37.08
CA ASN A 109 25.14 14.84 35.72
C ASN A 109 24.58 13.55 35.10
N LYS A 110 23.35 13.20 35.49
CA LYS A 110 22.66 11.99 35.04
C LYS A 110 22.48 11.92 33.52
N LYS A 111 22.35 13.06 32.84
CA LYS A 111 22.16 13.12 31.39
C LYS A 111 23.39 12.58 30.66
N GLU A 112 24.56 13.10 31.00
CA GLU A 112 25.81 12.68 30.36
C GLU A 112 26.27 11.28 30.80
N GLU A 113 25.91 10.84 32.03
CA GLU A 113 26.07 9.45 32.45
C GLU A 113 25.27 8.49 31.56
N ALA A 114 23.99 8.80 31.30
CA ALA A 114 23.14 7.96 30.46
C ALA A 114 23.67 7.85 29.02
N GLU A 115 24.16 8.95 28.44
CA GLU A 115 24.70 8.95 27.08
C GLU A 115 26.03 8.17 26.98
N ALA A 116 26.88 8.24 28.01
CA ALA A 116 28.09 7.43 28.07
C ALA A 116 27.79 5.93 28.18
N LEU A 117 26.79 5.54 28.98
CA LEU A 117 26.31 4.14 29.06
C LEU A 117 25.76 3.65 27.71
N LEU A 118 25.05 4.51 26.96
CA LEU A 118 24.58 4.20 25.61
C LEU A 118 25.76 3.94 24.65
N ASN A 119 26.82 4.75 24.71
CA ASN A 119 28.01 4.56 23.88
C ASN A 119 28.74 3.25 24.21
N ILE A 120 28.84 2.86 25.49
CA ILE A 120 29.38 1.55 25.89
C ILE A 120 28.51 0.41 25.37
N GLY A 121 27.19 0.53 25.46
CA GLY A 121 26.28 -0.47 24.87
C GLY A 121 26.55 -0.65 23.37
N ARG A 122 26.69 0.44 22.60
CA ARG A 122 27.04 0.40 21.17
C ARG A 122 28.42 -0.22 20.91
N PHE A 123 29.41 0.04 21.76
CA PHE A 123 30.72 -0.62 21.71
C PHE A 123 30.59 -2.15 21.80
N TYR A 124 29.80 -2.65 22.76
CA TYR A 124 29.58 -4.10 22.90
C TYR A 124 28.79 -4.71 21.74
N VAL A 125 27.85 -3.97 21.15
CA VAL A 125 27.21 -4.38 19.87
C VAL A 125 28.26 -4.54 18.78
N GLY A 126 29.20 -3.60 18.65
CA GLY A 126 30.30 -3.67 17.68
C GLY A 126 31.23 -4.87 17.88
N LYS A 127 31.43 -5.31 19.13
CA LYS A 127 32.17 -6.52 19.49
C LYS A 127 31.35 -7.81 19.39
N SER A 128 30.06 -7.73 19.03
CA SER A 128 29.11 -8.86 19.02
C SER A 128 28.92 -9.52 20.40
N ILE A 129 29.14 -8.78 21.50
CA ILE A 129 28.91 -9.25 22.87
C ILE A 129 27.55 -8.73 23.32
N PHE A 130 26.49 -9.40 22.88
CA PHE A 130 25.12 -8.88 22.95
C PHE A 130 24.56 -8.76 24.38
N ASP A 131 24.89 -9.69 25.28
CA ASP A 131 24.38 -9.66 26.66
C ASP A 131 24.87 -8.42 27.41
N GLN A 132 26.15 -8.08 27.26
CA GLN A 132 26.73 -6.87 27.85
C GLN A 132 26.12 -5.60 27.22
N ALA A 133 25.91 -5.58 25.90
CA ALA A 133 25.25 -4.46 25.24
C ALA A 133 23.86 -4.17 25.82
N ILE A 134 23.04 -5.21 26.01
CA ILE A 134 21.70 -5.10 26.59
C ILE A 134 21.76 -4.58 28.03
N ASP A 135 22.69 -5.06 28.85
CA ASP A 135 22.86 -4.60 30.23
C ASP A 135 23.16 -3.09 30.31
N TYR A 136 24.12 -2.61 29.50
CA TYR A 136 24.45 -1.19 29.44
C TYR A 136 23.30 -0.33 28.88
N PHE A 137 22.57 -0.82 27.87
CA PHE A 137 21.39 -0.13 27.36
C PHE A 137 20.28 -0.04 28.42
N ARG A 138 20.04 -1.10 29.21
CA ARG A 138 19.06 -1.07 30.31
C ARG A 138 19.44 -0.10 31.42
N LYS A 139 20.73 -0.05 31.79
CA LYS A 139 21.25 0.95 32.75
C LYS A 139 21.02 2.38 32.26
N SER A 140 21.31 2.66 30.98
CA SER A 140 21.02 3.96 30.36
C SER A 140 19.52 4.25 30.35
N LEU A 141 18.69 3.25 30.02
CA LEU A 141 17.23 3.40 29.91
C LEU A 141 16.60 3.82 31.24
N LEU A 142 16.99 3.17 32.34
CA LEU A 142 16.52 3.52 33.69
C LEU A 142 16.82 4.98 34.05
N ILE A 143 18.00 5.49 33.66
CA ILE A 143 18.36 6.88 33.91
C ILE A 143 17.52 7.81 33.04
N LYS A 144 17.37 7.52 31.73
CA LYS A 144 16.58 8.34 30.81
C LYS A 144 15.09 8.38 31.18
N GLU A 145 14.53 7.27 31.66
CA GLU A 145 13.17 7.20 32.22
C GLU A 145 13.03 8.11 33.45
N SER A 146 14.02 8.10 34.37
CA SER A 146 14.02 8.98 35.55
C SER A 146 14.14 10.47 35.21
N LEU A 147 14.69 10.80 34.03
CA LEU A 147 14.82 12.17 33.52
C LEU A 147 13.60 12.62 32.68
N GLY A 148 12.67 11.71 32.38
CA GLY A 148 11.56 11.98 31.46
C GLY A 148 11.98 12.14 30.00
N ASP A 149 13.19 11.69 29.62
CA ASP A 149 13.70 11.75 28.25
C ASP A 149 13.05 10.67 27.37
N THR A 150 11.83 10.95 26.92
CA THR A 150 11.02 10.00 26.13
C THR A 150 11.69 9.67 24.79
N LYS A 151 12.37 10.64 24.16
CA LYS A 151 13.12 10.41 22.92
C LYS A 151 14.27 9.43 23.14
N GLY A 152 15.08 9.66 24.17
CA GLY A 152 16.17 8.78 24.52
C GLY A 152 15.73 7.38 24.96
N CYS A 153 14.55 7.24 25.59
CA CYS A 153 13.94 5.95 25.87
C CYS A 153 13.59 5.20 24.57
N GLY A 154 12.97 5.89 23.61
CA GLY A 154 12.68 5.36 22.28
C GLY A 154 13.94 4.86 21.56
N ASP A 155 15.03 5.65 21.59
CA ASP A 155 16.32 5.30 20.99
C ASP A 155 16.95 4.05 21.61
N LEU A 156 16.88 3.92 22.94
CA LEU A 156 17.42 2.76 23.65
C LEU A 156 16.61 1.50 23.39
N ARG A 157 15.28 1.60 23.41
CA ARG A 157 14.39 0.48 23.08
C ARG A 157 14.59 0.03 21.61
N HIS A 158 14.80 0.97 20.69
CA HIS A 158 15.21 0.65 19.31
C HIS A 158 16.54 -0.13 19.28
N ASN A 159 17.57 0.34 19.98
CA ASN A 159 18.88 -0.33 20.00
C ASN A 159 18.81 -1.73 20.62
N ILE A 160 18.04 -1.90 21.70
CA ILE A 160 17.81 -3.22 22.32
C ILE A 160 17.08 -4.13 21.32
N GLY A 161 16.03 -3.65 20.65
CA GLY A 161 15.33 -4.40 19.60
C GLY A 161 16.28 -4.85 18.48
N TYR A 162 17.17 -3.97 18.03
CA TYR A 162 18.19 -4.29 17.03
C TYR A 162 19.16 -5.40 17.51
N VAL A 163 19.57 -5.38 18.77
CA VAL A 163 20.41 -6.44 19.34
C VAL A 163 19.67 -7.79 19.34
N PHE A 164 18.39 -7.81 19.72
CA PHE A 164 17.59 -9.05 19.65
C PHE A 164 17.44 -9.60 18.22
N VAL A 165 17.33 -8.73 17.21
CA VAL A 165 17.40 -9.16 15.79
C VAL A 165 18.72 -9.85 15.49
N LYS A 166 19.85 -9.30 15.95
CA LYS A 166 21.18 -9.92 15.74
C LYS A 166 21.36 -11.25 16.44
N MET A 167 20.66 -11.46 17.56
CA MET A 167 20.61 -12.74 18.26
C MET A 167 19.63 -13.74 17.62
N GLY A 168 18.87 -13.34 16.59
CA GLY A 168 17.82 -14.17 15.97
C GLY A 168 16.52 -14.25 16.79
N ASN A 169 16.42 -13.54 17.92
CA ASN A 169 15.22 -13.50 18.75
C ASN A 169 14.24 -12.44 18.25
N ASN A 170 13.53 -12.80 17.17
CA ASN A 170 12.61 -11.91 16.48
C ASN A 170 11.40 -11.48 17.32
N GLN A 171 10.98 -12.27 18.31
CA GLN A 171 9.80 -11.95 19.11
C GLN A 171 10.09 -10.81 20.10
N GLU A 172 11.20 -10.91 20.83
CA GLU A 172 11.64 -9.83 21.71
C GLU A 172 11.97 -8.57 20.92
N ALA A 173 12.60 -8.70 19.76
CA ALA A 173 12.86 -7.56 18.89
C ALA A 173 11.58 -6.77 18.54
N ILE A 174 10.50 -7.46 18.15
CA ILE A 174 9.21 -6.82 17.84
C ILE A 174 8.64 -6.12 19.08
N ASN A 175 8.75 -6.72 20.27
CA ASN A 175 8.25 -6.12 21.51
C ASN A 175 8.95 -4.78 21.80
N TYR A 176 10.29 -4.76 21.79
CA TYR A 176 11.06 -3.53 22.02
C TYR A 176 10.86 -2.48 20.91
N PHE A 177 10.74 -2.90 19.64
CA PHE A 177 10.39 -1.99 18.56
C PHE A 177 8.98 -1.40 18.72
N THR A 178 8.00 -2.18 19.19
CA THR A 178 6.65 -1.68 19.44
C THR A 178 6.64 -0.61 20.55
N GLN A 179 7.38 -0.84 21.64
CA GLN A 179 7.53 0.17 22.70
C GLN A 179 8.24 1.43 22.20
N SER A 180 9.30 1.27 21.40
CA SER A 180 10.01 2.39 20.75
C SER A 180 9.09 3.20 19.83
N LEU A 181 8.24 2.52 19.06
CA LEU A 181 7.24 3.13 18.19
C LEU A 181 6.23 3.98 18.99
N GLU A 182 5.76 3.47 20.14
CA GLU A 182 4.86 4.21 21.03
C GLU A 182 5.52 5.46 21.61
N ASP A 183 6.79 5.38 22.01
CA ASP A 183 7.52 6.53 22.53
C ASP A 183 7.64 7.64 21.48
N TYR A 184 8.07 7.30 20.26
CA TYR A 184 8.19 8.28 19.18
C TYR A 184 6.83 8.88 18.78
N LYS A 185 5.75 8.09 18.81
CA LYS A 185 4.39 8.60 18.59
C LYS A 185 3.97 9.62 19.65
N LYS A 186 4.28 9.40 20.93
CA LYS A 186 3.94 10.33 22.03
C LYS A 186 4.57 11.72 21.84
N ILE A 187 5.78 11.77 21.29
CA ILE A 187 6.52 13.02 21.07
C ILE A 187 6.45 13.53 19.62
N ASN A 188 5.65 12.89 18.76
CA ASN A 188 5.44 13.23 17.36
C ASN A 188 6.75 13.25 16.51
N GLU A 189 7.72 12.39 16.86
CA GLU A 189 8.97 12.18 16.11
C GLU A 189 8.72 11.22 14.93
N ARG A 190 8.11 11.76 13.87
CA ARG A 190 7.64 10.98 12.71
C ARG A 190 8.75 10.28 11.96
N LYS A 191 9.94 10.87 11.87
CA LYS A 191 11.05 10.29 11.13
C LYS A 191 11.55 9.00 11.80
N GLU A 192 11.65 9.02 13.11
CA GLU A 192 12.01 7.88 13.95
C GLU A 192 10.90 6.82 13.95
N GLU A 193 9.63 7.22 13.97
CA GLU A 193 8.46 6.33 13.81
C GLU A 193 8.58 5.48 12.53
N ALA A 194 8.82 6.13 11.38
CA ALA A 194 9.02 5.45 10.10
C ALA A 194 10.23 4.49 10.13
N GLY A 195 11.33 4.90 10.77
CA GLY A 195 12.51 4.07 10.94
C GLY A 195 12.23 2.76 11.70
N VAL A 196 11.43 2.82 12.77
CA VAL A 196 11.03 1.63 13.54
C VAL A 196 10.10 0.72 12.74
N LEU A 197 9.13 1.29 12.01
CA LEU A 197 8.22 0.53 11.15
C LEU A 197 9.00 -0.29 10.10
N VAL A 198 10.04 0.29 9.49
CA VAL A 198 10.92 -0.44 8.56
C VAL A 198 11.62 -1.62 9.25
N GLN A 199 12.07 -1.47 10.50
CA GLN A 199 12.70 -2.60 11.21
C GLN A 199 11.73 -3.73 11.50
N ILE A 200 10.49 -3.41 11.89
CA ILE A 200 9.43 -4.43 12.09
C ILE A 200 9.11 -5.10 10.74
N GLY A 201 8.99 -4.32 9.66
CA GLY A 201 8.79 -4.82 8.30
C GLY A 201 9.90 -5.80 7.87
N ASN A 202 11.17 -5.47 8.15
CA ASN A 202 12.32 -6.34 7.85
C ASN A 202 12.19 -7.69 8.57
N ILE A 203 11.77 -7.72 9.83
CA ILE A 203 11.59 -8.97 10.58
C ILE A 203 10.53 -9.85 9.91
N TYR A 204 9.38 -9.27 9.52
CA TYR A 204 8.33 -10.03 8.84
C TYR A 204 8.77 -10.50 7.45
N PHE A 205 9.51 -9.67 6.71
CA PHE A 205 10.11 -10.05 5.44
C PHE A 205 11.03 -11.27 5.56
N TYR A 206 11.95 -11.28 6.53
CA TYR A 206 12.84 -12.43 6.75
C TYR A 206 12.12 -13.68 7.28
N LYS A 207 10.93 -13.52 7.89
CA LYS A 207 10.05 -14.63 8.26
C LYS A 207 9.26 -15.19 7.06
N GLY A 208 9.27 -14.52 5.91
CA GLY A 208 8.44 -14.86 4.74
C GLY A 208 7.00 -14.35 4.83
N ASP A 209 6.64 -13.58 5.86
CA ASP A 209 5.33 -12.93 5.99
C ASP A 209 5.36 -11.60 5.22
N TYR A 210 5.40 -11.70 3.89
CA TYR A 210 5.52 -10.55 2.99
C TYR A 210 4.34 -9.58 3.13
N PHE A 211 3.16 -10.07 3.48
CA PHE A 211 1.96 -9.23 3.69
C PHE A 211 2.14 -8.25 4.84
N LYS A 212 2.54 -8.74 6.03
CA LYS A 212 2.81 -7.83 7.15
C LYS A 212 3.97 -6.90 6.83
N ALA A 213 5.01 -7.38 6.15
CA ALA A 213 6.14 -6.56 5.74
C ALA A 213 5.69 -5.36 4.87
N VAL A 214 4.86 -5.61 3.84
CA VAL A 214 4.27 -4.56 3.00
C VAL A 214 3.48 -3.56 3.83
N GLY A 215 2.62 -4.01 4.73
CA GLY A 215 1.83 -3.12 5.59
C GLY A 215 2.69 -2.16 6.42
N TYR A 216 3.79 -2.65 7.00
CA TYR A 216 4.73 -1.81 7.74
C TYR A 216 5.52 -0.84 6.85
N TYR A 217 5.95 -1.27 5.66
CA TYR A 217 6.64 -0.39 4.71
C TYR A 217 5.73 0.68 4.12
N GLN A 218 4.45 0.37 3.90
CA GLN A 218 3.46 1.33 3.43
C GLN A 218 3.16 2.40 4.47
N ASN A 219 3.08 2.04 5.76
CA ASN A 219 2.98 3.02 6.84
C ASN A 219 4.23 3.94 6.90
N SER A 220 5.43 3.39 6.73
CA SER A 220 6.66 4.19 6.62
C SER A 220 6.64 5.12 5.40
N LEU A 221 6.11 4.65 4.27
CA LEU A 221 5.98 5.42 3.04
C LEU A 221 5.04 6.62 3.24
N GLN A 222 3.87 6.43 3.85
CA GLN A 222 2.93 7.52 4.15
C GLN A 222 3.56 8.61 5.02
N ILE A 223 4.35 8.22 6.01
CA ILE A 223 5.08 9.19 6.84
C ILE A 223 6.12 9.94 6.00
N ALA A 224 6.83 9.24 5.12
CA ALA A 224 7.81 9.86 4.22
C ALA A 224 7.16 10.88 3.27
N GLU A 225 5.97 10.59 2.75
CA GLU A 225 5.17 11.51 1.92
C GLU A 225 4.76 12.76 2.71
N LEU A 226 4.25 12.56 3.94
CA LEU A 226 3.84 13.65 4.84
C LEU A 226 5.02 14.58 5.19
N LEU A 227 6.20 14.01 5.40
CA LEU A 227 7.43 14.76 5.68
C LEU A 227 8.08 15.37 4.43
N LYS A 228 7.63 15.01 3.23
CA LYS A 228 8.28 15.32 1.94
C LYS A 228 9.77 14.92 1.95
N ASP A 229 10.13 13.86 2.67
CA ASP A 229 11.51 13.36 2.76
C ASP A 229 11.79 12.42 1.58
N THR A 230 12.31 12.99 0.48
CA THR A 230 12.62 12.25 -0.75
C THR A 230 13.61 11.09 -0.53
N VAL A 231 14.50 11.19 0.47
CA VAL A 231 15.45 10.11 0.79
C VAL A 231 14.69 8.94 1.41
N MET A 232 13.77 9.22 2.32
CA MET A 232 12.94 8.19 2.96
C MET A 232 11.95 7.57 1.98
N LEU A 233 11.38 8.36 1.07
CA LEU A 233 10.54 7.87 -0.04
C LEU A 233 11.32 6.87 -0.91
N GLY A 234 12.50 7.27 -1.38
CA GLY A 234 13.36 6.41 -2.20
C GLY A 234 13.69 5.08 -1.50
N LYS A 235 14.02 5.11 -0.20
CA LYS A 235 14.29 3.90 0.60
C LYS A 235 13.05 3.03 0.79
N SER A 236 11.89 3.62 1.08
CA SER A 236 10.65 2.88 1.31
C SER A 236 10.19 2.17 0.02
N PHE A 237 10.25 2.86 -1.12
CA PHE A 237 10.00 2.23 -2.42
C PHE A 237 11.00 1.12 -2.74
N GLN A 238 12.27 1.28 -2.37
CA GLN A 238 13.27 0.22 -2.55
C GLN A 238 12.92 -1.03 -1.72
N MET A 239 12.48 -0.86 -0.46
CA MET A 239 12.07 -1.98 0.40
C MET A 239 10.82 -2.67 -0.16
N MET A 240 9.84 -1.90 -0.65
CA MET A 240 8.67 -2.45 -1.34
C MET A 240 9.09 -3.28 -2.56
N GLY A 241 10.00 -2.76 -3.39
CA GLY A 241 10.54 -3.49 -4.54
C GLY A 241 11.21 -4.81 -4.15
N ILE A 242 11.96 -4.84 -3.04
CA ILE A 242 12.61 -6.06 -2.51
C ILE A 242 11.56 -7.08 -2.07
N VAL A 243 10.54 -6.64 -1.30
CA VAL A 243 9.49 -7.56 -0.86
C VAL A 243 8.76 -8.15 -2.04
N HIS A 244 8.32 -7.33 -3.00
CA HIS A 244 7.59 -7.80 -4.17
C HIS A 244 8.45 -8.73 -5.03
N HIS A 245 9.76 -8.47 -5.14
CA HIS A 245 10.69 -9.35 -5.85
C HIS A 245 10.77 -10.74 -5.21
N GLU A 246 11.04 -10.82 -3.90
CA GLU A 246 11.09 -12.10 -3.18
C GLU A 246 9.74 -12.81 -3.11
N TRP A 247 8.66 -12.04 -3.14
CA TRP A 247 7.30 -12.55 -3.21
C TRP A 247 6.95 -13.11 -4.60
N GLY A 248 7.75 -12.87 -5.63
CA GLY A 248 7.49 -13.32 -7.01
C GLY A 248 6.67 -12.35 -7.86
N LYS A 249 6.28 -11.21 -7.30
CA LYS A 249 5.54 -10.11 -7.95
C LYS A 249 6.49 -9.20 -8.73
N TYR A 250 6.99 -9.70 -9.85
CA TYR A 250 8.10 -9.09 -10.58
C TYR A 250 7.74 -7.75 -11.23
N GLU A 251 6.54 -7.62 -11.80
CA GLU A 251 6.06 -6.39 -12.41
C GLU A 251 5.95 -5.26 -11.38
N GLU A 252 5.33 -5.52 -10.24
CA GLU A 252 5.21 -4.56 -9.13
C GLU A 252 6.59 -4.22 -8.55
N ALA A 253 7.49 -5.20 -8.43
CA ALA A 253 8.85 -4.96 -7.98
C ALA A 253 9.57 -3.96 -8.90
N ILE A 254 9.47 -4.13 -10.22
CA ILE A 254 10.05 -3.20 -11.20
C ILE A 254 9.45 -1.80 -11.05
N GLU A 255 8.13 -1.70 -10.85
CA GLU A 255 7.45 -0.41 -10.66
C GLU A 255 7.99 0.31 -9.42
N TYR A 256 8.06 -0.38 -8.28
CA TYR A 256 8.58 0.19 -7.04
C TYR A 256 10.06 0.57 -7.13
N TYR A 257 10.90 -0.26 -7.78
CA TYR A 257 12.29 0.09 -8.03
C TYR A 257 12.43 1.30 -8.96
N LYS A 258 11.56 1.46 -9.96
CA LYS A 258 11.54 2.67 -10.81
C LYS A 258 11.14 3.93 -10.03
N LYS A 259 10.14 3.84 -9.14
CA LYS A 259 9.78 4.94 -8.23
C LYS A 259 10.93 5.31 -7.29
N SER A 260 11.64 4.31 -6.76
CA SER A 260 12.85 4.51 -5.96
C SER A 260 13.98 5.15 -6.76
N LEU A 261 14.19 4.71 -8.01
CA LEU A 261 15.19 5.24 -8.92
C LEU A 261 14.97 6.73 -9.19
N ASP A 262 13.75 7.15 -9.53
CA ASP A 262 13.39 8.56 -9.76
C ASP A 262 13.70 9.44 -8.52
N CYS A 263 13.40 8.94 -7.31
CA CYS A 263 13.76 9.64 -6.07
C CYS A 263 15.28 9.85 -5.95
N PHE A 264 16.07 8.80 -6.16
CA PHE A 264 17.53 8.88 -6.01
C PHE A 264 18.22 9.65 -7.13
N GLU A 265 17.68 9.65 -8.35
CA GLU A 265 18.15 10.49 -9.45
C GLU A 265 17.92 11.98 -9.16
N LYS A 266 16.72 12.36 -8.68
CA LYS A 266 16.43 13.73 -8.22
C LYS A 266 17.37 14.19 -7.11
N LEU A 267 17.76 13.27 -6.22
CA LEU A 267 18.71 13.53 -5.13
C LEU A 267 20.18 13.49 -5.57
N LYS A 268 20.48 13.15 -6.84
CA LYS A 268 21.84 12.85 -7.33
C LYS A 268 22.57 11.81 -6.48
N HIS A 269 21.83 10.91 -5.83
CA HIS A 269 22.36 9.91 -4.93
C HIS A 269 22.83 8.67 -5.71
N ARG A 270 24.02 8.78 -6.31
CA ARG A 270 24.61 7.80 -7.25
C ARG A 270 24.57 6.36 -6.76
N GLN A 271 24.91 6.10 -5.50
CA GLN A 271 24.89 4.74 -4.95
C GLN A 271 23.47 4.14 -4.96
N GLY A 272 22.46 4.95 -4.62
CA GLY A 272 21.05 4.52 -4.59
C GLY A 272 20.51 4.23 -5.99
N THR A 273 20.92 5.03 -6.98
CA THR A 273 20.65 4.79 -8.40
C THR A 273 21.25 3.46 -8.86
N ALA A 274 22.54 3.21 -8.57
CA ALA A 274 23.21 1.98 -8.96
C ALA A 274 22.58 0.74 -8.31
N ASN A 275 22.21 0.82 -7.03
CA ASN A 275 21.55 -0.27 -6.32
C ASN A 275 20.18 -0.62 -6.93
N ASN A 276 19.37 0.38 -7.32
CA ASN A 276 18.09 0.12 -7.97
C ASN A 276 18.27 -0.49 -9.37
N PHE A 277 19.27 -0.08 -10.14
CA PHE A 277 19.60 -0.76 -11.40
C PHE A 277 19.99 -2.23 -11.18
N ILE A 278 20.81 -2.53 -10.17
CA ILE A 278 21.13 -3.93 -9.83
C ILE A 278 19.87 -4.71 -9.50
N ASN A 279 19.01 -4.15 -8.64
CA ASN A 279 17.78 -4.82 -8.23
C ASN A 279 16.83 -5.08 -9.41
N ILE A 280 16.62 -4.10 -10.29
CA ILE A 280 15.79 -4.28 -11.50
C ILE A 280 16.41 -5.36 -12.41
N GLY A 281 17.74 -5.35 -12.60
CA GLY A 281 18.44 -6.36 -13.37
C GLY A 281 18.25 -7.78 -12.81
N LEU A 282 18.25 -7.93 -11.49
CA LEU A 282 17.99 -9.20 -10.80
C LEU A 282 16.53 -9.67 -10.93
N VAL A 283 15.56 -8.74 -10.96
CA VAL A 283 14.15 -9.08 -11.20
C VAL A 283 13.99 -9.72 -12.58
N TYR A 284 14.56 -9.13 -13.63
CA TYR A 284 14.51 -9.71 -14.98
C TYR A 284 15.17 -11.09 -15.08
N VAL A 285 16.27 -11.34 -14.36
CA VAL A 285 16.87 -12.69 -14.23
C VAL A 285 15.90 -13.66 -13.57
N SER A 286 15.20 -13.21 -12.52
CA SER A 286 14.25 -14.03 -11.76
C SER A 286 13.02 -14.40 -12.59
N MET A 287 12.50 -13.47 -13.40
CA MET A 287 11.42 -13.73 -14.37
C MET A 287 11.79 -14.81 -15.40
N ASN A 288 13.07 -14.87 -15.79
CA ASN A 288 13.55 -15.93 -16.69
C ASN A 288 13.63 -17.29 -15.98
N LYS A 289 14.04 -17.34 -14.72
CA LYS A 289 14.12 -18.59 -13.96
C LYS A 289 12.75 -19.21 -13.70
N THR A 290 11.75 -18.39 -13.38
CA THR A 290 10.39 -18.87 -13.11
C THR A 290 9.67 -19.37 -14.36
N LYS A 291 9.74 -18.64 -15.48
CA LYS A 291 9.11 -19.03 -16.74
C LYS A 291 9.63 -20.37 -17.28
N PHE A 292 10.91 -20.66 -17.03
CA PHE A 292 11.53 -21.91 -17.43
C PHE A 292 12.05 -22.69 -16.22
N ASN A 293 11.18 -22.92 -15.25
CA ASN A 293 11.40 -23.96 -14.25
C ASN A 293 11.78 -25.25 -14.98
N ASP A 294 12.88 -25.89 -14.56
CA ASP A 294 13.58 -27.02 -15.20
C ASP A 294 12.75 -28.33 -15.26
N ASN A 295 11.51 -28.25 -15.76
CA ASN A 295 10.48 -29.28 -15.68
C ASN A 295 10.23 -30.03 -16.98
N THR A 296 11.00 -29.78 -18.04
CA THR A 296 10.91 -30.51 -19.31
C THR A 296 12.29 -30.85 -19.87
N ASN A 297 12.36 -32.04 -20.50
CA ASN A 297 13.51 -32.65 -21.17
C ASN A 297 14.58 -31.63 -21.58
N VAL A 298 15.76 -31.71 -20.96
CA VAL A 298 16.83 -30.67 -20.96
C VAL A 298 17.22 -30.17 -22.35
N GLU A 299 17.12 -31.01 -23.39
CA GLU A 299 17.42 -30.62 -24.77
C GLU A 299 16.29 -29.86 -25.48
N ILE A 300 15.04 -30.24 -25.22
CA ILE A 300 13.85 -29.60 -25.81
C ILE A 300 13.63 -28.23 -25.13
N SER A 301 13.78 -28.16 -23.81
CA SER A 301 13.66 -26.91 -23.05
C SER A 301 14.77 -25.91 -23.41
N LYS A 302 15.99 -26.37 -23.70
CA LYS A 302 17.10 -25.53 -24.18
C LYS A 302 16.77 -24.82 -25.50
N LYS A 303 16.27 -25.58 -26.49
CA LYS A 303 15.93 -25.05 -27.82
C LYS A 303 14.71 -24.12 -27.78
N LEU A 304 13.75 -24.40 -26.88
CA LEU A 304 12.59 -23.54 -26.62
C LEU A 304 12.98 -22.24 -25.89
N LYS A 305 13.83 -22.32 -24.85
CA LYS A 305 14.39 -21.18 -24.10
C LYS A 305 15.02 -20.14 -25.03
N LEU A 306 15.92 -20.59 -25.91
CA LEU A 306 16.65 -19.71 -26.83
C LEU A 306 15.76 -19.07 -27.90
N ASN A 307 14.61 -19.65 -28.23
CA ASN A 307 13.69 -19.14 -29.26
C ASN A 307 12.55 -18.28 -28.68
N ASP A 308 12.42 -18.22 -27.35
CA ASP A 308 11.38 -17.44 -26.68
C ASP A 308 11.72 -15.93 -26.68
N LYS A 309 10.80 -15.11 -27.20
CA LYS A 309 10.99 -13.66 -27.30
C LYS A 309 11.10 -12.97 -25.93
N THR A 310 10.32 -13.43 -24.94
CA THR A 310 10.32 -12.87 -23.58
C THR A 310 11.65 -13.15 -22.88
N TRP A 311 12.18 -14.36 -23.03
CA TRP A 311 13.48 -14.74 -22.44
C TRP A 311 14.62 -13.85 -22.93
N ARG A 312 14.67 -13.61 -24.26
CA ARG A 312 15.67 -12.72 -24.87
C ARG A 312 15.52 -11.29 -24.37
N TYR A 313 14.29 -10.77 -24.37
CA TYR A 313 13.97 -9.43 -23.87
C TYR A 313 14.43 -9.23 -22.41
N ASN A 314 14.12 -10.19 -21.53
CA ASN A 314 14.50 -10.12 -20.13
C ASN A 314 16.02 -10.17 -19.93
N ASN A 315 16.75 -11.00 -20.68
CA ASN A 315 18.21 -11.03 -20.62
C ASN A 315 18.85 -9.73 -21.13
N GLU A 316 18.32 -9.17 -22.23
CA GLU A 316 18.77 -7.87 -22.76
C GLU A 316 18.56 -6.76 -21.74
N LYS A 317 17.36 -6.70 -21.13
CA LYS A 317 17.04 -5.73 -20.07
C LYS A 317 17.92 -5.90 -18.85
N SER A 318 18.14 -7.13 -18.40
CA SER A 318 19.02 -7.41 -17.27
C SER A 318 20.45 -6.91 -17.51
N LEU A 319 21.01 -7.20 -18.70
CA LEU A 319 22.33 -6.72 -19.10
C LEU A 319 22.40 -5.20 -19.19
N GLU A 320 21.37 -4.54 -19.72
CA GLU A 320 21.26 -3.07 -19.78
C GLU A 320 21.39 -2.48 -18.37
N TYR A 321 20.57 -2.95 -17.43
CA TYR A 321 20.56 -2.45 -16.05
C TYR A 321 21.87 -2.75 -15.30
N PHE A 322 22.43 -3.94 -15.43
CA PHE A 322 23.71 -4.25 -14.79
C PHE A 322 24.87 -3.43 -15.36
N LYS A 323 24.89 -3.15 -16.66
CA LYS A 323 25.91 -2.28 -17.28
C LYS A 323 25.78 -0.83 -16.80
N ASN A 324 24.56 -0.32 -16.67
CA ASN A 324 24.30 1.01 -16.11
C ASN A 324 24.77 1.11 -14.65
N ALA A 325 24.46 0.11 -13.83
CA ALA A 325 24.97 0.03 -12.46
C ALA A 325 26.50 -0.03 -12.42
N HIS A 326 27.11 -0.87 -13.26
CA HIS A 326 28.57 -1.03 -13.33
C HIS A 326 29.29 0.28 -13.65
N ALA A 327 28.78 1.06 -14.60
CA ALA A 327 29.33 2.36 -14.95
C ALA A 327 29.35 3.30 -13.73
N ILE A 328 28.25 3.38 -12.98
CA ILE A 328 28.17 4.20 -11.77
C ILE A 328 29.13 3.68 -10.68
N MET A 329 29.22 2.37 -10.47
CA MET A 329 30.14 1.80 -9.47
C MET A 329 31.61 2.11 -9.81
N LYS A 330 31.96 2.14 -11.11
CA LYS A 330 33.28 2.55 -11.58
C LYS A 330 33.57 4.03 -11.28
N ASP A 331 32.60 4.90 -11.53
CA ASP A 331 32.70 6.33 -11.22
C ASP A 331 32.88 6.58 -9.71
N LEU A 332 32.17 5.80 -8.88
CA LEU A 332 32.27 5.84 -7.42
C LEU A 332 33.54 5.18 -6.88
N LYS A 333 34.33 4.50 -7.72
CA LYS A 333 35.47 3.66 -7.33
C LYS A 333 35.10 2.59 -6.29
N ASP A 334 33.83 2.15 -6.28
CA ASP A 334 33.35 1.09 -5.42
C ASP A 334 33.78 -0.28 -5.98
N LYS A 335 34.97 -0.73 -5.57
CA LYS A 335 35.56 -2.00 -6.01
C LYS A 335 34.64 -3.21 -5.75
N LYS A 336 33.85 -3.18 -4.67
CA LYS A 336 32.94 -4.28 -4.33
C LYS A 336 31.72 -4.24 -5.25
N GLY A 337 31.13 -3.08 -5.47
CA GLY A 337 30.06 -2.86 -6.45
C GLY A 337 30.45 -3.24 -7.88
N ILE A 338 31.67 -2.90 -8.29
CA ILE A 338 32.26 -3.30 -9.58
C ILE A 338 32.31 -4.83 -9.69
N CYS A 339 32.83 -5.51 -8.66
CA CYS A 339 32.91 -6.97 -8.64
C CYS A 339 31.52 -7.64 -8.73
N ASN A 340 30.55 -7.18 -7.94
CA ASN A 340 29.19 -7.72 -7.93
C ASN A 340 28.46 -7.54 -9.27
N THR A 341 28.59 -6.36 -9.89
CA THR A 341 27.97 -6.08 -11.19
C THR A 341 28.60 -6.93 -12.30
N LEU A 342 29.93 -7.11 -12.30
CA LEU A 342 30.60 -8.01 -13.24
C LEU A 342 30.18 -9.46 -13.07
N ASN A 343 30.05 -9.94 -11.82
CA ASN A 343 29.54 -11.29 -11.55
C ASN A 343 28.08 -11.46 -12.05
N SER A 344 27.23 -10.45 -11.86
CA SER A 344 25.83 -10.48 -12.33
C SER A 344 25.73 -10.49 -13.86
N ILE A 345 26.57 -9.69 -14.54
CA ILE A 345 26.70 -9.70 -16.01
C ILE A 345 27.18 -11.08 -16.49
N GLY A 346 28.23 -11.62 -15.86
CA GLY A 346 28.76 -12.95 -16.19
C GLY A 346 27.72 -14.05 -16.01
N GLN A 347 26.93 -13.99 -14.94
CA GLN A 347 25.84 -14.92 -14.68
C GLN A 347 24.74 -14.82 -15.74
N THR A 348 24.38 -13.60 -16.17
CA THR A 348 23.39 -13.40 -17.24
C THR A 348 23.86 -14.01 -18.56
N TYR A 349 25.15 -13.87 -18.90
CA TYR A 349 25.74 -14.53 -20.07
C TYR A 349 25.84 -16.06 -19.91
N LEU A 350 26.09 -16.56 -18.69
CA LEU A 350 26.10 -17.99 -18.40
C LEU A 350 24.71 -18.61 -18.63
N GLU A 351 23.66 -17.93 -18.17
CA GLU A 351 22.26 -18.31 -18.40
C GLU A 351 21.89 -18.19 -19.88
N ALA A 352 22.48 -17.21 -20.60
CA ALA A 352 22.32 -17.06 -22.04
C ALA A 352 23.15 -18.05 -22.89
N GLU A 353 23.85 -18.99 -22.26
CA GLU A 353 24.72 -19.99 -22.88
C GLU A 353 25.96 -19.45 -23.62
N ASP A 354 26.24 -18.15 -23.49
CA ASP A 354 27.49 -17.56 -23.93
C ASP A 354 28.58 -17.72 -22.85
N HIS A 355 29.01 -18.97 -22.71
CA HIS A 355 29.98 -19.36 -21.69
C HIS A 355 31.33 -18.66 -21.85
N LYS A 356 31.74 -18.29 -23.08
CA LYS A 356 33.02 -17.62 -23.32
C LYS A 356 32.98 -16.19 -22.78
N THR A 357 31.93 -15.45 -23.10
CA THR A 357 31.75 -14.08 -22.59
C THR A 357 31.54 -14.08 -21.07
N ALA A 358 30.78 -15.04 -20.54
CA ALA A 358 30.59 -15.21 -19.10
C ALA A 358 31.92 -15.36 -18.36
N ILE A 359 32.81 -16.25 -18.83
CA ILE A 359 34.13 -16.49 -18.25
C ILE A 359 34.97 -15.20 -18.23
N ALA A 360 34.99 -14.42 -19.31
CA ALA A 360 35.77 -13.17 -19.38
C ALA A 360 35.33 -12.16 -18.30
N TYR A 361 34.02 -12.03 -18.07
CA TYR A 361 33.48 -11.19 -17.00
C TYR A 361 33.80 -11.74 -15.61
N PHE A 362 33.68 -13.06 -15.41
CA PHE A 362 34.01 -13.70 -14.14
C PHE A 362 35.51 -13.59 -13.80
N ASP A 363 36.42 -13.73 -14.75
CA ASP A 363 37.86 -13.58 -14.50
C ASP A 363 38.21 -12.16 -14.04
N THR A 364 37.57 -11.15 -14.63
CA THR A 364 37.69 -9.75 -14.22
C THR A 364 37.12 -9.53 -12.82
N ALA A 365 35.97 -10.14 -12.51
CA ALA A 365 35.36 -10.08 -11.18
C ALA A 365 36.24 -10.79 -10.12
N LEU A 366 36.79 -11.96 -10.44
CA LEU A 366 37.60 -12.79 -9.55
C LEU A 366 38.93 -12.11 -9.18
N SER A 367 39.60 -11.49 -10.15
CA SER A 367 40.82 -10.71 -9.89
C SER A 367 40.55 -9.53 -8.96
N THR A 368 39.40 -8.85 -9.13
CA THR A 368 38.96 -7.78 -8.25
C THR A 368 38.65 -8.31 -6.83
N ALA A 369 37.95 -9.43 -6.71
CA ALA A 369 37.62 -10.06 -5.42
C ALA A 369 38.88 -10.48 -4.64
N ARG A 370 39.88 -11.04 -5.34
CA ARG A 370 41.17 -11.39 -4.73
C ARG A 370 41.90 -10.17 -4.20
N ASN A 371 41.92 -9.07 -4.96
CA ASN A 371 42.52 -7.81 -4.51
C ASN A 371 41.81 -7.19 -3.30
N LEU A 372 40.55 -7.55 -3.06
CA LEU A 372 39.77 -7.13 -1.89
C LEU A 372 39.93 -8.07 -0.69
N ASN A 373 40.57 -9.23 -0.86
CA ASN A 373 40.57 -10.32 0.12
C ASN A 373 39.15 -10.75 0.57
N ASP A 374 38.14 -10.59 -0.30
CA ASP A 374 36.75 -10.96 -0.01
C ASP A 374 36.51 -12.44 -0.36
N LYS A 375 36.69 -13.32 0.63
CA LYS A 375 36.57 -14.79 0.45
C LYS A 375 35.20 -15.23 -0.06
N MET A 376 34.13 -14.52 0.34
CA MET A 376 32.76 -14.83 -0.07
C MET A 376 32.57 -14.60 -1.57
N LEU A 377 33.06 -13.46 -2.08
CA LEU A 377 33.01 -13.17 -3.51
C LEU A 377 33.89 -14.13 -4.32
N VAL A 378 35.09 -14.45 -3.82
CA VAL A 378 35.96 -15.44 -4.47
C VAL A 378 35.26 -16.79 -4.58
N MET A 379 34.59 -17.25 -3.52
CA MET A 379 33.83 -18.50 -3.52
C MET A 379 32.72 -18.50 -4.58
N GLN A 380 31.87 -17.46 -4.58
CA GLN A 380 30.73 -17.35 -5.51
C GLN A 380 31.20 -17.32 -6.97
N ILE A 381 32.20 -16.50 -7.27
CA ILE A 381 32.70 -16.33 -8.64
C ILE A 381 33.43 -17.60 -9.10
N ALA A 382 34.23 -18.25 -8.25
CA ALA A 382 34.89 -19.51 -8.58
C ALA A 382 33.88 -20.62 -8.89
N ALA A 383 32.79 -20.72 -8.13
CA ALA A 383 31.71 -21.67 -8.44
C ALA A 383 31.10 -21.43 -9.83
N ASN A 384 30.81 -20.16 -10.18
CA ASN A 384 30.27 -19.78 -11.49
C ASN A 384 31.24 -20.08 -12.65
N ILE A 385 32.54 -19.83 -12.43
CA ILE A 385 33.59 -20.18 -13.40
C ILE A 385 33.66 -21.70 -13.58
N GLY A 386 33.64 -22.47 -12.49
CA GLY A 386 33.64 -23.94 -12.51
C GLY A 386 32.45 -24.49 -13.31
N GLN A 387 31.26 -23.94 -13.11
CA GLN A 387 30.06 -24.30 -13.87
C GLN A 387 30.22 -23.99 -15.37
N SER A 388 30.77 -22.82 -15.71
CA SER A 388 31.01 -22.40 -17.09
C SER A 388 31.98 -23.34 -17.81
N TYR A 389 33.11 -23.68 -17.16
CA TYR A 389 34.10 -24.63 -17.69
C TYR A 389 33.57 -26.06 -17.82
N SER A 390 32.70 -26.49 -16.89
CA SER A 390 31.99 -27.79 -16.97
C SER A 390 31.07 -27.89 -18.18
N LYS A 391 30.47 -26.77 -18.62
CA LYS A 391 29.58 -26.71 -19.80
C LYS A 391 30.33 -26.69 -21.13
N ILE A 392 31.52 -26.07 -21.20
CA ILE A 392 32.38 -26.09 -22.39
C ILE A 392 33.32 -27.30 -22.45
N ASN A 393 33.04 -28.35 -21.67
CA ASN A 393 33.76 -29.61 -21.63
C ASN A 393 35.27 -29.48 -21.33
N LYS A 394 35.63 -28.61 -20.38
CA LYS A 394 36.99 -28.47 -19.82
C LYS A 394 37.02 -28.88 -18.35
N PRO A 395 36.90 -30.18 -18.05
CA PRO A 395 36.60 -30.65 -16.71
C PRO A 395 37.74 -30.44 -15.70
N GLU A 396 39.00 -30.46 -16.11
CA GLU A 396 40.15 -30.26 -15.22
C GLU A 396 40.18 -28.83 -14.66
N VAL A 397 39.82 -27.85 -15.50
CA VAL A 397 39.73 -26.45 -15.10
C VAL A 397 38.51 -26.25 -14.20
N ALA A 398 37.39 -26.88 -14.53
CA ALA A 398 36.18 -26.82 -13.72
C ALA A 398 36.40 -27.40 -12.31
N GLU A 399 37.06 -28.55 -12.21
CA GLU A 399 37.42 -29.24 -10.96
C GLU A 399 38.24 -28.31 -10.05
N LYS A 400 39.27 -27.66 -10.60
CA LYS A 400 40.11 -26.69 -9.86
C LYS A 400 39.28 -25.57 -9.22
N TYR A 401 38.37 -24.97 -9.97
CA TYR A 401 37.56 -23.86 -9.48
C TYR A 401 36.47 -24.31 -8.48
N PHE A 402 35.90 -25.50 -8.66
CA PHE A 402 34.99 -26.07 -7.66
C PHE A 402 35.69 -26.39 -6.34
N HIS A 403 36.92 -26.91 -6.35
CA HIS A 403 37.70 -27.09 -5.13
C HIS A 403 38.03 -25.76 -4.46
N GLN A 404 38.44 -24.74 -5.24
CA GLN A 404 38.67 -23.41 -4.69
C GLN A 404 37.42 -22.84 -3.99
N ALA A 405 36.24 -23.00 -4.59
CA ALA A 405 34.99 -22.58 -3.97
C ALA A 405 34.65 -23.43 -2.72
N LEU A 406 34.86 -24.74 -2.77
CA LEU A 406 34.62 -25.66 -1.66
C LEU A 406 35.50 -25.34 -0.44
N ASP A 407 36.77 -25.05 -0.66
CA ASP A 407 37.72 -24.76 0.42
C ASP A 407 37.36 -23.46 1.15
N ASN A 408 37.05 -22.39 0.40
CA ASN A 408 36.53 -21.15 0.97
C ASN A 408 35.21 -21.37 1.72
N ALA A 409 34.30 -22.20 1.17
CA ALA A 409 33.02 -22.50 1.82
C ALA A 409 33.21 -23.26 3.14
N LYS A 410 34.19 -24.16 3.21
CA LYS A 410 34.56 -24.89 4.44
C LYS A 410 35.17 -23.98 5.49
N GLU A 411 36.10 -23.11 5.09
CA GLU A 411 36.70 -22.12 6.00
C GLU A 411 35.66 -21.18 6.60
N MET A 412 34.59 -20.88 5.86
CA MET A 412 33.47 -20.04 6.31
C MET A 412 32.32 -20.83 6.94
N GLU A 413 32.46 -22.15 7.09
CA GLU A 413 31.43 -23.07 7.61
C GLU A 413 30.05 -22.98 6.91
N MET A 414 30.05 -22.62 5.62
CA MET A 414 28.83 -22.41 4.82
C MET A 414 28.25 -23.73 4.29
N LYS A 415 27.53 -24.48 5.15
CA LYS A 415 26.97 -25.81 4.83
C LYS A 415 26.18 -25.89 3.52
N THR A 416 25.39 -24.87 3.19
CA THR A 416 24.62 -24.84 1.93
C THR A 416 25.53 -24.80 0.70
N TYR A 417 26.57 -23.96 0.71
CA TYR A 417 27.54 -23.89 -0.39
C TYR A 417 28.39 -25.16 -0.48
N ILE A 418 28.79 -25.72 0.66
CA ILE A 418 29.50 -27.01 0.70
C ILE A 418 28.66 -28.11 0.03
N THR A 419 27.36 -28.16 0.34
CA THR A 419 26.40 -29.10 -0.27
C THR A 419 26.36 -28.94 -1.80
N GLN A 420 26.24 -27.69 -2.27
CA GLN A 420 26.19 -27.36 -3.69
C GLN A 420 27.49 -27.70 -4.44
N MET A 421 28.65 -27.46 -3.81
CA MET A 421 29.95 -27.78 -4.40
C MET A 421 30.17 -29.29 -4.50
N TYR A 422 29.82 -30.06 -3.46
CA TYR A 422 29.82 -31.52 -3.52
C TYR A 422 28.90 -32.07 -4.60
N MET A 423 27.69 -31.52 -4.74
CA MET A 423 26.78 -31.89 -5.83
C MET A 423 27.39 -31.59 -7.22
N SER A 424 27.99 -30.41 -7.38
CA SER A 424 28.58 -29.96 -8.65
C SER A 424 29.80 -30.81 -9.05
N LEU A 425 30.65 -31.17 -8.09
CA LEU A 425 31.76 -32.12 -8.27
C LEU A 425 31.24 -33.53 -8.62
N GLY A 426 30.19 -34.01 -7.94
CA GLY A 426 29.55 -35.29 -8.24
C GLY A 426 29.03 -35.38 -9.67
N GLN A 427 28.34 -34.34 -10.14
CA GLN A 427 27.88 -34.23 -11.53
C GLN A 427 29.04 -34.15 -12.53
N LEU A 428 30.09 -33.38 -12.22
CA LEU A 428 31.29 -33.27 -13.06
C LEU A 428 31.98 -34.64 -13.20
N TYR A 429 32.20 -35.33 -12.09
CA TYR A 429 32.84 -36.65 -12.06
C TYR A 429 32.02 -37.72 -12.78
N THR A 430 30.69 -37.64 -12.71
CA THR A 430 29.79 -38.51 -13.49
C THR A 430 30.02 -38.31 -15.00
N LYS A 431 30.15 -37.07 -15.47
CA LYS A 431 30.41 -36.77 -16.90
C LYS A 431 31.77 -37.28 -17.38
N ILE A 432 32.81 -37.15 -16.56
CA ILE A 432 34.16 -37.62 -16.89
C ILE A 432 34.42 -39.08 -16.50
N LYS A 433 33.36 -39.83 -16.14
CA LYS A 433 33.39 -41.27 -15.84
C LYS A 433 34.26 -41.65 -14.62
N LYS A 434 34.53 -40.71 -13.71
CA LYS A 434 35.16 -40.99 -12.40
C LYS A 434 34.09 -41.36 -11.37
N TYR A 435 33.46 -42.51 -11.54
CA TYR A 435 32.22 -42.85 -10.83
C TYR A 435 32.36 -43.00 -9.31
N ASP A 436 33.50 -43.50 -8.80
CA ASP A 436 33.72 -43.65 -7.35
C ASP A 436 33.78 -42.28 -6.65
N LEU A 437 34.51 -41.34 -7.25
CA LEU A 437 34.56 -39.95 -6.77
C LEU A 437 33.19 -39.28 -6.92
N ALA A 438 32.46 -39.55 -7.99
CA ALA A 438 31.10 -39.04 -8.16
C ALA A 438 30.18 -39.49 -7.03
N LEU A 439 30.19 -40.80 -6.71
CA LEU A 439 29.40 -41.39 -5.65
C LEU A 439 29.72 -40.79 -4.30
N GLN A 440 31.00 -40.69 -3.95
CA GLN A 440 31.45 -40.12 -2.68
C GLN A 440 30.99 -38.67 -2.50
N ASN A 441 31.15 -37.83 -3.54
CA ASN A 441 30.76 -36.43 -3.49
C ASN A 441 29.22 -36.28 -3.39
N LEU A 442 28.45 -37.09 -4.12
CA LEU A 442 26.98 -37.08 -4.02
C LEU A 442 26.49 -37.57 -2.65
N GLN A 443 27.16 -38.55 -2.04
CA GLN A 443 26.85 -39.01 -0.68
C GLN A 443 27.12 -37.92 0.37
N ASN A 444 28.27 -37.25 0.31
CA ASN A 444 28.58 -36.11 1.17
C ASN A 444 27.54 -34.99 1.02
N SER A 445 27.09 -34.72 -0.20
CA SER A 445 26.03 -33.74 -0.48
C SER A 445 24.69 -34.18 0.12
N LEU A 446 24.31 -35.45 -0.01
CA LEU A 446 23.06 -36.00 0.53
C LEU A 446 23.03 -36.01 2.07
N GLU A 447 24.14 -36.29 2.72
CA GLU A 447 24.24 -36.23 4.17
C GLU A 447 24.05 -34.78 4.66
N LEU A 448 24.77 -33.84 4.05
CA LEU A 448 24.73 -32.45 4.45
C LEU A 448 23.36 -31.79 4.16
N VAL A 449 22.73 -32.11 3.02
CA VAL A 449 21.41 -31.57 2.67
C VAL A 449 20.33 -32.02 3.65
N ARG A 450 20.43 -33.25 4.18
CA ARG A 450 19.52 -33.80 5.20
C ARG A 450 19.69 -33.09 6.54
N GLN A 451 20.92 -32.70 6.90
CA GLN A 451 21.19 -31.93 8.11
C GLN A 451 20.63 -30.49 8.02
N ILE A 452 20.73 -29.84 6.85
CA ILE A 452 20.23 -28.47 6.65
C ILE A 452 18.72 -28.42 6.30
N GLN A 453 18.07 -29.57 6.11
CA GLN A 453 16.65 -29.71 5.75
C GLN A 453 16.23 -28.94 4.48
N ALA A 454 17.16 -28.76 3.52
CA ALA A 454 16.92 -27.95 2.32
C ALA A 454 16.34 -28.81 1.16
N LYS A 455 15.00 -28.92 1.12
CA LYS A 455 14.27 -29.77 0.14
C LYS A 455 14.58 -29.45 -1.33
N GLU A 456 14.85 -28.19 -1.69
CA GLU A 456 15.14 -27.81 -3.07
C GLU A 456 16.40 -28.50 -3.62
N TYR A 457 17.47 -28.57 -2.82
CA TYR A 457 18.72 -29.23 -3.22
C TYR A 457 18.58 -30.75 -3.21
N LEU A 458 17.71 -31.29 -2.36
CA LEU A 458 17.47 -32.73 -2.27
C LEU A 458 16.98 -33.31 -3.61
N GLY A 459 16.11 -32.60 -4.33
CA GLY A 459 15.65 -33.01 -5.66
C GLY A 459 16.78 -33.09 -6.68
N LYS A 460 17.62 -32.04 -6.75
CA LYS A 460 18.79 -31.99 -7.65
C LYS A 460 19.82 -33.09 -7.32
N ILE A 461 19.96 -33.43 -6.05
CA ILE A 461 20.83 -34.53 -5.61
C ILE A 461 20.26 -35.90 -6.03
N TYR A 462 18.95 -36.13 -5.88
CA TYR A 462 18.31 -37.36 -6.35
C TYR A 462 18.41 -37.54 -7.86
N GLU A 463 18.23 -36.47 -8.64
CA GLU A 463 18.44 -36.49 -10.08
C GLU A 463 19.90 -36.83 -10.44
N ALA A 464 20.87 -36.26 -9.73
CA ALA A 464 22.28 -36.56 -9.92
C ALA A 464 22.62 -38.03 -9.60
N PHE A 465 22.03 -38.61 -8.54
CA PHE A 465 22.14 -40.05 -8.23
C PHE A 465 21.51 -40.91 -9.32
N ALA A 466 20.31 -40.55 -9.80
CA ALA A 466 19.64 -41.29 -10.88
C ALA A 466 20.52 -41.32 -12.13
N THR A 467 21.10 -40.18 -12.51
CA THR A 467 22.03 -40.06 -13.64
C THR A 467 23.30 -40.90 -13.44
N LEU A 468 23.90 -40.87 -12.25
CA LEU A 468 25.09 -41.67 -11.94
C LEU A 468 24.81 -43.16 -12.05
N TYR A 469 23.68 -43.62 -11.50
CA TYR A 469 23.30 -45.03 -11.53
C TYR A 469 22.90 -45.50 -12.94
N GLU A 470 22.30 -44.64 -13.75
CA GLU A 470 22.07 -44.91 -15.17
C GLU A 470 23.40 -45.11 -15.91
N LYS A 471 24.36 -44.19 -15.74
CA LYS A 471 25.68 -44.25 -16.42
C LYS A 471 26.57 -45.42 -15.97
N THR A 472 26.33 -45.95 -14.77
CA THR A 472 27.03 -47.14 -14.23
C THR A 472 26.29 -48.44 -14.51
N GLY A 473 25.12 -48.41 -15.16
CA GLY A 473 24.31 -49.60 -15.49
C GLY A 473 23.49 -50.17 -14.33
N ASN A 474 23.43 -49.48 -13.18
CA ASN A 474 22.57 -49.84 -12.05
C ASN A 474 21.16 -49.28 -12.24
N TYR A 475 20.39 -49.87 -13.15
CA TYR A 475 19.04 -49.39 -13.49
C TYR A 475 18.07 -49.44 -12.30
N LYS A 476 18.26 -50.37 -11.35
CA LYS A 476 17.44 -50.45 -10.13
C LYS A 476 17.66 -49.22 -9.26
N GLY A 477 18.92 -48.88 -8.96
CA GLY A 477 19.26 -47.67 -8.20
C GLY A 477 18.83 -46.39 -8.93
N ALA A 478 18.97 -46.34 -10.26
CA ALA A 478 18.50 -45.21 -11.06
C ALA A 478 16.99 -45.00 -10.93
N TYR A 479 16.20 -46.08 -11.01
CA TYR A 479 14.74 -46.04 -10.85
C TYR A 479 14.33 -45.62 -9.43
N GLU A 480 14.98 -46.13 -8.38
CA GLU A 480 14.68 -45.78 -7.00
C GLU A 480 14.89 -44.27 -6.73
N TYR A 481 16.01 -43.71 -7.17
CA TYR A 481 16.28 -42.28 -7.03
C TYR A 481 15.41 -41.41 -7.95
N PHE A 482 15.06 -41.89 -9.14
CA PHE A 482 14.10 -41.22 -10.02
C PHE A 482 12.69 -41.17 -9.39
N LYS A 483 12.25 -42.25 -8.73
CA LYS A 483 10.99 -42.28 -7.99
C LYS A 483 10.99 -41.28 -6.84
N LEU A 484 12.07 -41.22 -6.04
CA LEU A 484 12.23 -40.25 -4.96
C LEU A 484 12.22 -38.80 -5.49
N PHE A 485 12.88 -38.56 -6.63
CA PHE A 485 12.83 -37.27 -7.33
C PHE A 485 11.39 -36.92 -7.77
N SER A 486 10.66 -37.85 -8.38
CA SER A 486 9.28 -37.64 -8.82
C SER A 486 8.33 -37.35 -7.65
N GLN A 487 8.42 -38.12 -6.57
CA GLN A 487 7.62 -37.90 -5.36
C GLN A 487 7.90 -36.54 -4.71
N LEU A 488 9.18 -36.14 -4.65
CA LEU A 488 9.55 -34.82 -4.16
C LEU A 488 9.06 -33.71 -5.10
N LYS A 489 9.09 -33.93 -6.42
CA LYS A 489 8.57 -33.00 -7.42
C LYS A 489 7.07 -32.76 -7.25
N ASP A 490 6.28 -33.82 -7.08
CA ASP A 490 4.83 -33.71 -6.86
C ASP A 490 4.53 -32.98 -5.54
N SER A 491 5.31 -33.25 -4.49
CA SER A 491 5.21 -32.52 -3.22
C SER A 491 5.58 -31.04 -3.35
N LEU A 492 6.65 -30.70 -4.10
CA LEU A 492 7.07 -29.32 -4.36
C LEU A 492 6.06 -28.57 -5.24
N MET A 493 5.44 -29.26 -6.22
CA MET A 493 4.38 -28.69 -7.06
C MET A 493 3.10 -28.41 -6.27
N ASN A 494 2.72 -29.28 -5.34
CA ASN A 494 1.62 -29.01 -4.42
C ASN A 494 1.93 -27.82 -3.50
N GLU A 495 3.16 -27.72 -2.98
CA GLU A 495 3.59 -26.56 -2.18
C GLU A 495 3.61 -25.26 -3.00
N GLN A 496 4.05 -25.30 -4.26
CA GLN A 496 3.99 -24.17 -5.18
C GLN A 496 2.56 -23.77 -5.52
N SER A 497 1.67 -24.73 -5.74
CA SER A 497 0.24 -24.48 -5.97
C SER A 497 -0.40 -23.84 -4.74
N LEU A 498 -0.06 -24.32 -3.53
CA LEU A 498 -0.49 -23.71 -2.28
C LEU A 498 0.06 -22.30 -2.09
N LYS A 499 1.33 -22.05 -2.48
CA LYS A 499 1.92 -20.69 -2.49
C LYS A 499 1.20 -19.77 -3.46
N LEU A 500 0.86 -20.25 -4.66
CA LEU A 500 0.12 -19.49 -5.67
C LEU A 500 -1.30 -19.15 -5.18
N ILE A 501 -1.97 -20.11 -4.53
CA ILE A 501 -3.27 -19.92 -3.88
C ILE A 501 -3.17 -18.86 -2.77
N THR A 502 -2.13 -18.95 -1.93
CA THR A 502 -1.83 -17.96 -0.89
C THR A 502 -1.54 -16.59 -1.50
N GLU A 503 -0.85 -16.52 -2.65
CA GLU A 503 -0.50 -15.30 -3.35
C GLU A 503 -1.73 -14.60 -3.94
N VAL A 504 -2.65 -15.36 -4.55
CA VAL A 504 -3.93 -14.85 -5.06
C VAL A 504 -4.78 -14.30 -3.91
N GLU A 505 -4.90 -15.04 -2.80
CA GLU A 505 -5.60 -14.56 -1.61
C GLU A 505 -4.98 -13.28 -1.08
N THR A 506 -3.65 -13.25 -1.01
CA THR A 506 -2.97 -12.08 -0.48
C THR A 506 -3.08 -10.88 -1.43
N LYS A 507 -3.07 -11.08 -2.76
CA LYS A 507 -3.32 -10.01 -3.74
C LYS A 507 -4.71 -9.40 -3.53
N TYR A 508 -5.73 -10.25 -3.40
CA TYR A 508 -7.08 -9.80 -3.12
C TYR A 508 -7.19 -9.03 -1.79
N GLN A 509 -6.58 -9.54 -0.72
CA GLN A 509 -6.55 -8.87 0.59
C GLN A 509 -5.79 -7.54 0.55
N THR A 510 -4.68 -7.46 -0.20
CA THR A 510 -3.92 -6.22 -0.40
C THR A 510 -4.77 -5.19 -1.14
N GLU A 511 -5.36 -5.56 -2.28
CA GLU A 511 -6.19 -4.66 -3.08
C GLU A 511 -7.40 -4.16 -2.29
N LYS A 512 -8.04 -5.05 -1.53
CA LYS A 512 -9.15 -4.70 -0.62
C LYS A 512 -8.72 -3.70 0.45
N LYS A 513 -7.60 -3.95 1.13
CA LYS A 513 -7.08 -3.04 2.18
C LYS A 513 -6.61 -1.71 1.60
N GLU A 514 -6.00 -1.69 0.43
CA GLU A 514 -5.62 -0.45 -0.24
C GLU A 514 -6.85 0.38 -0.60
N ALA A 515 -7.93 -0.26 -1.08
CA ALA A 515 -9.20 0.41 -1.31
C ALA A 515 -9.81 0.96 -0.01
N GLU A 516 -9.84 0.18 1.08
CA GLU A 516 -10.34 0.60 2.39
C GLU A 516 -9.54 1.77 2.98
N ILE A 517 -8.20 1.71 2.91
CA ILE A 517 -7.30 2.77 3.39
C ILE A 517 -7.50 4.04 2.56
N LYS A 518 -7.66 3.92 1.25
CA LYS A 518 -7.91 5.07 0.37
C LYS A 518 -9.24 5.74 0.71
N ILE A 519 -10.30 4.96 0.94
CA ILE A 519 -11.61 5.46 1.39
C ILE A 519 -11.48 6.16 2.76
N LEU A 520 -10.75 5.56 3.70
CA LEU A 520 -10.52 6.13 5.02
C LEU A 520 -9.74 7.45 4.96
N ASN A 521 -8.72 7.53 4.11
CA ASN A 521 -7.93 8.75 3.90
C ASN A 521 -8.79 9.88 3.31
N THR A 522 -9.59 9.57 2.28
CA THR A 522 -10.53 10.54 1.70
C THR A 522 -11.58 10.98 2.72
N SER A 523 -12.07 10.07 3.57
CA SER A 523 -13.01 10.40 4.66
C SER A 523 -12.38 11.33 5.71
N ASN A 524 -11.11 11.10 6.06
CA ASN A 524 -10.37 11.93 7.02
C ASN A 524 -10.08 13.33 6.46
N GLU A 525 -9.69 13.46 5.19
CA GLU A 525 -9.54 14.76 4.52
C GLU A 525 -10.86 15.54 4.52
N LEU A 526 -11.98 14.86 4.25
CA LEU A 526 -13.32 15.47 4.29
C LEU A 526 -13.66 16.00 5.69
N LYS A 527 -13.39 15.22 6.73
CA LYS A 527 -13.59 15.63 8.13
C LYS A 527 -12.70 16.81 8.53
N GLU A 528 -11.46 16.83 8.07
CA GLU A 528 -10.53 17.92 8.36
C GLU A 528 -10.94 19.22 7.66
N ASN A 529 -11.38 19.12 6.40
CA ASN A 529 -11.97 20.24 5.67
C ASN A 529 -13.25 20.77 6.35
N GLN A 530 -14.15 19.88 6.80
CA GLN A 530 -15.34 20.27 7.57
C GLN A 530 -14.97 20.99 8.87
N LYS A 531 -13.96 20.51 9.60
CA LYS A 531 -13.46 21.15 10.83
C LYS A 531 -12.89 22.53 10.56
N ASN A 532 -12.17 22.72 9.45
CA ASN A 532 -11.62 24.01 9.05
C ASN A 532 -12.73 24.99 8.65
N GLN A 533 -13.76 24.54 7.94
CA GLN A 533 -14.96 25.35 7.67
C GLN A 533 -15.67 25.77 8.96
N LEU A 534 -15.83 24.85 9.92
CA LEU A 534 -16.47 25.14 11.21
C LEU A 534 -15.71 26.20 12.02
N LYS A 535 -14.36 26.12 12.02
CA LYS A 535 -13.49 27.14 12.63
C LYS A 535 -13.67 28.51 11.97
N LEU A 536 -13.78 28.55 10.65
CA LEU A 536 -13.93 29.79 9.90
C LEU A 536 -15.26 30.48 10.24
N VAL A 537 -16.35 29.69 10.31
CA VAL A 537 -17.66 30.18 10.79
C VAL A 537 -17.56 30.71 12.22
N LEU A 538 -16.89 29.98 13.13
CA LEU A 538 -16.68 30.43 14.51
C LEU A 538 -15.92 31.76 14.58
N TRP A 539 -14.88 31.93 13.78
CA TRP A 539 -14.12 33.19 13.72
C TRP A 539 -14.95 34.36 13.22
N VAL A 540 -15.83 34.13 12.23
CA VAL A 540 -16.76 35.16 11.75
C VAL A 540 -17.71 35.61 12.87
N PHE A 541 -18.24 34.67 13.67
CA PHE A 541 -19.07 35.01 14.82
C PHE A 541 -18.32 35.81 15.89
N VAL A 542 -17.07 35.44 16.19
CA VAL A 542 -16.23 36.16 17.17
C VAL A 542 -15.96 37.59 16.71
N VAL A 543 -15.58 37.78 15.43
CA VAL A 543 -15.36 39.11 14.86
C VAL A 543 -16.64 39.93 14.83
N GLY A 544 -17.77 39.33 14.46
CA GLY A 544 -19.08 39.98 14.49
C GLY A 544 -19.49 40.41 15.89
N PHE A 545 -19.23 39.59 16.91
CA PHE A 545 -19.53 39.93 18.30
C PHE A 545 -18.68 41.10 18.80
N ILE A 546 -17.39 41.14 18.45
CA ILE A 546 -16.51 42.27 18.77
C ILE A 546 -17.02 43.56 18.12
N LEU A 547 -17.46 43.51 16.86
CA LEU A 547 -18.04 44.66 16.16
C LEU A 547 -19.31 45.18 16.85
N ILE A 548 -20.19 44.29 17.31
CA ILE A 548 -21.40 44.66 18.06
C ILE A 548 -21.05 45.38 19.37
N ILE A 549 -20.02 44.91 20.09
CA ILE A 549 -19.56 45.56 21.32
C ILE A 549 -19.03 46.97 21.01
N VAL A 550 -18.18 47.10 19.99
CA VAL A 550 -17.63 48.40 19.57
C VAL A 550 -18.76 49.36 19.18
N PHE A 551 -19.73 48.88 18.41
CA PHE A 551 -20.89 49.66 17.99
C PHE A 551 -21.76 50.08 19.19
N SER A 552 -21.97 49.18 20.15
CA SER A 552 -22.72 49.46 21.39
C SER A 552 -22.03 50.53 22.23
N VAL A 553 -20.69 50.51 22.32
CA VAL A 553 -19.91 51.54 23.00
C VAL A 553 -20.02 52.90 22.29
N LEU A 554 -19.97 52.91 20.95
CA LEU A 554 -20.16 54.13 20.16
C LEU A 554 -21.57 54.71 20.34
N LEU A 555 -22.61 53.87 20.30
CA LEU A 555 -23.98 54.29 20.57
C LEU A 555 -24.15 54.82 21.99
N PHE A 556 -23.55 54.18 22.98
CA PHE A 556 -23.58 54.64 24.37
C PHE A 556 -22.89 56.00 24.53
N ARG A 557 -21.77 56.20 23.84
CA ARG A 557 -21.08 57.49 23.80
C ARG A 557 -21.95 58.57 23.14
N GLN A 558 -22.54 58.29 21.98
CA GLN A 558 -23.46 59.22 21.31
C GLN A 558 -24.68 59.53 22.18
N PHE A 559 -25.23 58.53 22.87
CA PHE A 559 -26.35 58.73 23.78
C PHE A 559 -25.98 59.68 24.93
N ASN A 560 -24.79 59.51 25.51
CA ASN A 560 -24.30 60.40 26.56
C ASN A 560 -24.02 61.82 26.05
N GLU A 561 -23.46 61.97 24.84
CA GLU A 561 -23.29 63.27 24.20
C GLU A 561 -24.64 63.94 23.92
N LYS A 562 -25.61 63.18 23.39
CA LYS A 562 -26.98 63.65 23.17
C LYS A 562 -27.69 64.03 24.47
N LYS A 563 -27.46 63.29 25.55
CA LYS A 563 -28.00 63.61 26.88
C LYS A 563 -27.41 64.93 27.41
N LYS A 564 -26.10 65.14 27.27
CA LYS A 564 -25.44 66.41 27.62
C LYS A 564 -25.96 67.56 26.76
N ALA A 565 -26.07 67.35 25.44
CA ALA A 565 -26.63 68.32 24.53
C ALA A 565 -28.08 68.66 24.88
N ASN A 566 -28.91 67.68 25.28
CA ASN A 566 -30.29 67.90 25.71
C ASN A 566 -30.38 68.68 27.03
N ILE A 567 -29.45 68.50 27.96
CA ILE A 567 -29.40 69.30 29.20
C ILE A 567 -29.05 70.75 28.87
N ILE A 568 -28.05 70.97 28.00
CA ILE A 568 -27.66 72.30 27.53
C ILE A 568 -28.81 72.95 26.74
N LEU A 569 -29.48 72.20 25.86
CA LEU A 569 -30.67 72.64 25.14
C LEU A 569 -31.81 72.98 26.09
N ALA A 570 -32.01 72.23 27.16
CA ALA A 570 -33.02 72.55 28.17
C ALA A 570 -32.69 73.87 28.89
N GLN A 571 -31.42 74.10 29.23
CA GLN A 571 -30.94 75.36 29.82
C GLN A 571 -31.08 76.54 28.84
N GLN A 572 -30.67 76.36 27.59
CA GLN A 572 -30.86 77.35 26.52
C GLN A 572 -32.33 77.60 26.25
N LYS A 573 -33.20 76.58 26.36
CA LYS A 573 -34.65 76.73 26.19
C LYS A 573 -35.26 77.57 27.30
N THR A 574 -34.80 77.45 28.55
CA THR A 574 -35.19 78.35 29.65
C THR A 574 -34.70 79.78 29.42
N GLU A 575 -33.45 79.96 28.97
CA GLU A 575 -32.89 81.28 28.65
C GLU A 575 -33.56 81.93 27.41
N ILE A 576 -33.95 81.11 26.43
CA ILE A 576 -34.75 81.51 25.26
C ILE A 576 -36.19 81.79 25.66
N LEU A 577 -36.78 81.11 26.66
CA LEU A 577 -38.11 81.44 27.18
C LEU A 577 -38.11 82.82 27.86
N GLU A 578 -37.08 83.12 28.64
CA GLU A 578 -36.88 84.46 29.23
C GLU A 578 -36.68 85.53 28.15
N LYS A 579 -35.88 85.25 27.10
CA LYS A 579 -35.72 86.17 25.95
C LYS A 579 -36.93 86.24 25.02
N ASN A 580 -37.71 85.17 24.91
CA ASN A 580 -38.92 85.13 24.09
C ASN A 580 -40.08 85.85 24.78
N GLU A 581 -40.15 85.96 26.11
CA GLU A 581 -41.10 86.88 26.76
C GLU A 581 -40.81 88.34 26.37
N GLU A 582 -39.53 88.72 26.18
CA GLU A 582 -39.16 90.03 25.61
C GLU A 582 -39.49 90.16 24.11
N LEU A 583 -39.31 89.08 23.33
CA LEU A 583 -39.54 89.09 21.88
C LEU A 583 -41.01 88.92 21.48
N GLN A 584 -41.84 88.29 22.33
CA GLN A 584 -43.28 88.07 22.12
C GLN A 584 -44.05 89.40 22.10
N GLN A 585 -43.49 90.44 22.74
CA GLN A 585 -43.99 91.82 22.63
C GLN A 585 -43.73 92.47 21.26
N GLN A 586 -42.81 91.92 20.45
CA GLN A 586 -42.43 92.46 19.13
C GLN A 586 -42.94 91.62 17.94
N LYS A 587 -43.46 90.41 18.17
CA LYS A 587 -43.71 89.43 17.11
C LYS A 587 -45.19 89.19 16.77
N GLU A 588 -46.09 90.04 17.26
CA GLU A 588 -47.52 90.03 16.89
C GLU A 588 -47.82 90.60 15.48
N GLU A 589 -46.82 91.12 14.74
CA GLU A 589 -47.04 91.78 13.45
C GLU A 589 -46.75 90.94 12.19
N ILE A 590 -46.10 89.77 12.28
CA ILE A 590 -45.63 89.05 11.09
C ILE A 590 -45.97 87.56 11.18
N GLN A 591 -47.27 87.26 11.21
CA GLN A 591 -47.76 85.89 11.14
C GLN A 591 -49.05 85.81 10.31
N ALA A 592 -48.92 86.03 8.99
CA ALA A 592 -50.04 85.84 8.06
C ALA A 592 -49.67 85.25 6.67
N GLN A 593 -48.43 84.82 6.44
CA GLN A 593 -48.03 84.22 5.15
C GLN A 593 -46.97 83.16 5.37
N ALA A 594 -47.34 81.87 5.37
CA ALA A 594 -46.53 80.77 4.81
C ALA A 594 -47.04 79.38 5.27
N GLU A 595 -48.30 79.04 4.98
CA GLU A 595 -48.84 77.70 5.27
C GLU A 595 -49.29 76.92 4.01
N LEU A 596 -48.84 77.28 2.81
CA LEU A 596 -49.34 76.64 1.57
C LEU A 596 -48.27 76.01 0.66
N VAL A 597 -47.12 75.58 1.20
CA VAL A 597 -46.09 74.89 0.38
C VAL A 597 -45.60 73.56 0.98
N GLU A 598 -45.92 73.25 2.24
CA GLU A 598 -45.29 72.11 2.92
C GLU A 598 -45.88 70.73 2.59
N LEU A 599 -47.05 70.66 1.93
CA LEU A 599 -47.77 69.39 1.76
C LEU A 599 -47.43 68.58 0.48
N GLN A 600 -46.47 69.01 -0.35
CA GLN A 600 -46.11 68.29 -1.60
C GLN A 600 -44.75 67.57 -1.58
N ASN A 601 -43.87 67.79 -0.60
CA ASN A 601 -42.50 67.24 -0.63
C ASN A 601 -42.29 65.90 0.07
N HIS A 602 -43.27 65.35 0.81
CA HIS A 602 -42.98 64.26 1.75
C HIS A 602 -43.07 62.82 1.17
N GLU A 603 -43.59 62.63 -0.06
CA GLU A 603 -43.59 61.32 -0.73
C GLU A 603 -42.42 61.11 -1.69
N LEU A 604 -41.94 62.16 -2.37
CA LEU A 604 -40.74 62.10 -3.23
C LEU A 604 -39.47 61.80 -2.42
N GLU A 605 -39.42 62.28 -1.17
CA GLU A 605 -38.30 62.05 -0.25
C GLU A 605 -38.17 60.56 0.15
N LYS A 606 -39.29 59.83 0.29
CA LYS A 606 -39.26 58.39 0.65
C LYS A 606 -38.73 57.49 -0.47
N LEU A 607 -39.09 57.77 -1.73
CA LEU A 607 -38.57 57.02 -2.89
C LEU A 607 -37.10 57.37 -3.19
N SER A 608 -36.69 58.63 -2.97
CA SER A 608 -35.30 59.07 -3.05
C SER A 608 -34.40 58.40 -2.00
N ILE A 609 -34.90 58.19 -0.77
CA ILE A 609 -34.14 57.51 0.31
C ILE A 609 -33.90 56.03 0.01
N VAL A 610 -34.87 55.34 -0.61
CA VAL A 610 -34.70 53.91 -0.95
C VAL A 610 -33.71 53.73 -2.10
N ALA A 611 -33.74 54.59 -3.13
CA ALA A 611 -32.77 54.53 -4.24
C ALA A 611 -31.35 55.00 -3.86
N SER A 612 -31.22 55.87 -2.86
CA SER A 612 -29.92 56.38 -2.38
C SER A 612 -29.18 55.45 -1.42
N LYS A 613 -29.88 54.54 -0.72
CA LYS A 613 -29.32 53.65 0.30
C LYS A 613 -29.08 52.20 -0.13
N THR A 614 -29.22 51.86 -1.41
CA THR A 614 -28.87 50.51 -1.90
C THR A 614 -27.37 50.37 -2.11
N ASP A 615 -26.83 49.17 -1.88
CA ASP A 615 -25.42 48.85 -2.19
C ASP A 615 -25.18 48.69 -3.71
N ASN A 616 -26.24 48.53 -4.50
CA ASN A 616 -26.16 48.49 -5.95
C ASN A 616 -25.93 49.90 -6.51
N ALA A 617 -25.11 50.00 -7.55
CA ALA A 617 -24.91 51.27 -8.22
C ALA A 617 -26.09 51.58 -9.13
N VAL A 618 -26.74 52.71 -8.91
CA VAL A 618 -27.80 53.23 -9.77
C VAL A 618 -27.25 54.46 -10.50
N ILE A 619 -27.31 54.43 -11.82
CA ILE A 619 -26.86 55.52 -12.69
C ILE A 619 -28.04 55.95 -13.54
N ILE A 620 -28.31 57.26 -13.57
CA ILE A 620 -29.33 57.88 -14.40
C ILE A 620 -28.61 58.78 -15.40
N ALA A 621 -28.84 58.51 -16.68
CA ALA A 621 -28.35 59.30 -17.79
C ALA A 621 -29.51 59.86 -18.62
N ASP A 622 -29.24 60.93 -19.35
CA ASP A 622 -30.16 61.47 -20.36
C ASP A 622 -30.28 60.55 -21.59
N GLY A 623 -31.19 60.89 -22.51
CA GLY A 623 -31.40 60.16 -23.76
C GLY A 623 -30.18 60.04 -24.67
N THR A 624 -29.13 60.84 -24.44
CA THR A 624 -27.85 60.79 -25.17
C THR A 624 -26.77 59.98 -24.45
N GLY A 625 -27.09 59.46 -23.25
CA GLY A 625 -26.18 58.70 -22.41
C GLY A 625 -25.33 59.56 -21.47
N LYS A 626 -25.54 60.88 -21.37
CA LYS A 626 -24.82 61.72 -20.41
C LYS A 626 -25.36 61.46 -18.99
N ILE A 627 -24.48 61.05 -18.09
CA ILE A 627 -24.82 60.72 -16.70
C ILE A 627 -25.18 62.02 -15.97
N GLU A 628 -26.41 62.09 -15.48
CA GLU A 628 -26.92 63.24 -14.72
C GLU A 628 -26.84 62.99 -13.21
N TRP A 629 -26.98 61.73 -12.79
CA TRP A 629 -27.04 61.38 -11.38
C TRP A 629 -26.57 59.95 -11.11
N VAL A 630 -25.91 59.77 -9.97
CA VAL A 630 -25.54 58.45 -9.42
C VAL A 630 -25.84 58.40 -7.93
N ASN A 631 -26.13 57.22 -7.40
CA ASN A 631 -26.37 57.01 -5.97
C ASN A 631 -25.06 56.76 -5.16
N GLU A 632 -25.15 56.64 -3.83
CA GLU A 632 -23.99 56.30 -3.00
C GLU A 632 -23.45 54.88 -3.29
N GLY A 633 -24.32 53.95 -3.66
CA GLY A 633 -23.96 52.60 -4.11
C GLY A 633 -22.95 52.59 -5.26
N PHE A 634 -23.00 53.57 -6.17
CA PHE A 634 -21.98 53.76 -7.21
C PHE A 634 -20.59 53.99 -6.63
N THR A 635 -20.49 54.83 -5.60
CA THR A 635 -19.21 55.14 -4.95
C THR A 635 -18.67 53.93 -4.20
N HIS A 636 -19.54 53.16 -3.55
CA HIS A 636 -19.14 51.94 -2.85
C HIS A 636 -18.72 50.81 -3.82
N LEU A 637 -19.45 50.64 -4.92
CA LEU A 637 -19.21 49.57 -5.89
C LEU A 637 -17.92 49.79 -6.69
N PHE A 638 -17.71 51.00 -7.21
CA PHE A 638 -16.57 51.31 -8.09
C PHE A 638 -15.38 51.97 -7.37
N GLY A 639 -15.59 52.50 -6.17
CA GLY A 639 -14.55 53.19 -5.38
C GLY A 639 -14.21 54.61 -5.84
N TYR A 640 -15.01 55.18 -6.76
CA TYR A 640 -14.85 56.55 -7.25
C TYR A 640 -15.99 57.44 -6.76
N LYS A 641 -15.68 58.68 -6.33
CA LYS A 641 -16.70 59.74 -6.31
C LYS A 641 -17.06 60.10 -7.75
N PHE A 642 -18.31 60.47 -8.00
CA PHE A 642 -18.78 60.77 -9.37
C PHE A 642 -17.92 61.81 -10.09
N SER A 643 -17.54 62.90 -9.42
CA SER A 643 -16.67 63.93 -9.98
C SER A 643 -15.30 63.39 -10.43
N GLU A 644 -14.73 62.45 -9.66
CA GLU A 644 -13.45 61.81 -9.98
C GLU A 644 -13.58 60.79 -11.12
N PHE A 645 -14.73 60.12 -11.18
CA PHE A 645 -15.06 59.18 -12.25
C PHE A 645 -15.18 59.90 -13.59
N VAL A 646 -15.89 61.03 -13.62
CA VAL A 646 -16.06 61.86 -14.82
C VAL A 646 -14.70 62.35 -15.33
N GLU A 647 -13.81 62.80 -14.45
CA GLU A 647 -12.47 63.28 -14.84
C GLU A 647 -11.59 62.17 -15.45
N LYS A 648 -11.72 60.94 -14.95
CA LYS A 648 -10.88 59.81 -15.38
C LYS A 648 -11.44 58.96 -16.52
N LYS A 649 -12.76 58.83 -16.59
CA LYS A 649 -13.45 57.91 -17.50
C LYS A 649 -14.39 58.64 -18.47
N GLY A 650 -14.88 59.82 -18.09
CA GLY A 650 -15.91 60.57 -18.81
C GLY A 650 -17.28 60.47 -18.13
N ASP A 651 -18.19 61.36 -18.54
CA ASP A 651 -19.57 61.43 -18.03
C ASP A 651 -20.59 60.76 -18.96
N ASN A 652 -20.16 60.09 -20.02
CA ASN A 652 -21.05 59.43 -20.96
C ASN A 652 -21.09 57.92 -20.72
N LEU A 653 -22.25 57.41 -20.33
CA LEU A 653 -22.52 56.01 -19.99
C LEU A 653 -22.17 55.04 -21.13
N ILE A 654 -22.38 55.45 -22.38
CA ILE A 654 -22.07 54.65 -23.57
C ILE A 654 -20.56 54.46 -23.71
N ALA A 655 -19.80 55.54 -23.50
CA ALA A 655 -18.34 55.51 -23.64
C ALA A 655 -17.64 54.78 -22.48
N VAL A 656 -18.29 54.72 -21.31
CA VAL A 656 -17.68 54.20 -20.08
C VAL A 656 -18.08 52.75 -19.76
N SER A 657 -19.11 52.22 -20.43
CA SER A 657 -19.54 50.84 -20.21
C SER A 657 -18.42 49.82 -20.47
N SER A 658 -18.30 48.85 -19.57
CA SER A 658 -17.31 47.77 -19.69
C SER A 658 -17.77 46.63 -20.62
N ASN A 659 -19.00 46.70 -21.13
CA ASN A 659 -19.53 45.75 -22.11
C ASN A 659 -19.30 46.28 -23.54
N PRO A 660 -18.55 45.57 -24.40
CA PRO A 660 -18.30 46.01 -25.78
C PRO A 660 -19.57 46.13 -26.64
N ASN A 661 -20.66 45.43 -26.27
CA ASN A 661 -21.92 45.42 -27.01
C ASN A 661 -22.99 46.34 -26.39
N PHE A 662 -22.61 47.25 -25.50
CA PHE A 662 -23.55 48.09 -24.77
C PHE A 662 -24.52 48.87 -25.67
N LEU A 663 -24.02 49.48 -26.74
CA LEU A 663 -24.82 50.24 -27.71
C LEU A 663 -25.88 49.39 -28.39
N GLU A 664 -25.52 48.15 -28.75
CA GLU A 664 -26.44 47.22 -29.39
C GLU A 664 -27.57 46.82 -28.42
N LEU A 665 -27.20 46.49 -27.18
CA LEU A 665 -28.16 46.14 -26.12
C LEU A 665 -29.07 47.31 -25.74
N LEU A 666 -28.55 48.54 -25.73
CA LEU A 666 -29.33 49.76 -25.49
C LEU A 666 -30.33 50.00 -26.61
N ASN A 667 -29.90 49.95 -27.87
CA ASN A 667 -30.78 50.14 -29.01
C ASN A 667 -31.86 49.04 -29.09
N GLN A 668 -31.50 47.80 -28.77
CA GLN A 668 -32.46 46.71 -28.65
C GLN A 668 -33.48 46.97 -27.53
N SER A 669 -33.01 47.35 -26.34
CA SER A 669 -33.86 47.65 -25.19
C SER A 669 -34.85 48.78 -25.47
N ILE A 670 -34.40 49.85 -26.14
CA ILE A 670 -35.25 50.97 -26.57
C ILE A 670 -36.31 50.49 -27.57
N LYS A 671 -35.89 49.74 -28.60
CA LYS A 671 -36.79 49.23 -29.65
C LYS A 671 -37.87 48.29 -29.10
N GLU A 672 -37.51 47.45 -28.14
CA GLU A 672 -38.42 46.46 -27.55
C GLU A 672 -39.22 47.01 -26.36
N GLY A 673 -38.87 48.20 -25.86
CA GLY A 673 -39.52 48.84 -24.71
C GLY A 673 -39.37 48.06 -23.40
N LYS A 674 -38.29 47.27 -23.26
CA LYS A 674 -38.06 46.35 -22.13
C LYS A 674 -36.65 46.47 -21.59
N SER A 675 -36.50 46.28 -20.28
CA SER A 675 -35.19 46.24 -19.63
C SER A 675 -34.36 45.05 -20.12
N VAL A 676 -33.07 45.27 -20.30
CA VAL A 676 -32.09 44.24 -20.70
C VAL A 676 -31.12 44.00 -19.56
N VAL A 677 -30.85 42.73 -19.24
CA VAL A 677 -29.88 42.33 -18.23
C VAL A 677 -28.69 41.67 -18.91
N TYR A 678 -27.48 42.13 -18.60
CA TYR A 678 -26.25 41.53 -19.12
C TYR A 678 -25.17 41.47 -18.04
N THR A 679 -24.17 40.61 -18.27
CA THR A 679 -23.01 40.49 -17.39
C THR A 679 -21.77 41.04 -18.10
N SER A 680 -20.94 41.81 -17.38
CA SER A 680 -19.67 42.33 -17.89
C SER A 680 -18.58 42.31 -16.82
N LEU A 681 -17.32 42.28 -17.25
CA LEU A 681 -16.17 42.34 -16.35
C LEU A 681 -15.66 43.78 -16.30
N SER A 682 -15.66 44.38 -15.11
CA SER A 682 -15.21 45.74 -14.86
C SER A 682 -14.07 45.77 -13.84
N ALA A 683 -13.55 46.95 -13.53
CA ALA A 683 -12.49 47.15 -12.55
C ALA A 683 -12.78 48.33 -11.63
N LYS A 684 -12.53 48.14 -10.33
CA LYS A 684 -12.60 49.18 -9.31
C LYS A 684 -11.42 50.15 -9.42
N ARG A 685 -11.48 51.24 -8.65
CA ARG A 685 -10.41 52.25 -8.56
C ARG A 685 -9.02 51.70 -8.24
N ASP A 686 -8.94 50.65 -7.44
CA ASP A 686 -7.70 49.99 -7.02
C ASP A 686 -7.19 48.95 -8.03
N GLY A 687 -7.92 48.72 -9.13
CA GLY A 687 -7.59 47.74 -10.15
C GLY A 687 -8.15 46.34 -9.88
N GLU A 688 -8.89 46.13 -8.79
CA GLU A 688 -9.59 44.86 -8.54
C GLU A 688 -10.65 44.62 -9.63
N LYS A 689 -10.61 43.44 -10.26
CA LYS A 689 -11.59 43.06 -11.29
C LYS A 689 -12.87 42.55 -10.62
N ILE A 690 -14.01 43.05 -11.07
CA ILE A 690 -15.33 42.66 -10.58
C ILE A 690 -16.26 42.25 -11.73
N TRP A 691 -17.06 41.22 -11.50
CA TRP A 691 -18.15 40.85 -12.40
C TRP A 691 -19.41 41.61 -12.03
N LEU A 692 -19.92 42.39 -12.98
CA LEU A 692 -21.13 43.17 -12.82
C LEU A 692 -22.27 42.54 -13.60
N GLN A 693 -23.42 42.41 -12.95
CA GLN A 693 -24.70 42.23 -13.63
C GLN A 693 -25.37 43.60 -13.73
N THR A 694 -25.53 44.09 -14.95
CA THR A 694 -26.14 45.38 -15.25
C THR A 694 -27.54 45.17 -15.76
N THR A 695 -28.52 45.80 -15.11
CA THR A 695 -29.89 45.94 -15.64
C THR A 695 -30.02 47.31 -16.28
N LEU A 696 -30.20 47.35 -17.59
CA LEU A 696 -30.36 48.54 -18.41
C LEU A 696 -31.85 48.77 -18.69
N THR A 697 -32.39 49.92 -18.30
CA THR A 697 -33.80 50.29 -18.48
C THR A 697 -33.92 51.68 -19.11
N PRO A 698 -34.33 51.78 -20.38
CA PRO A 698 -34.63 53.05 -21.00
C PRO A 698 -36.03 53.53 -20.58
N ILE A 699 -36.16 54.83 -20.36
CA ILE A 699 -37.43 55.54 -20.21
C ILE A 699 -37.66 56.27 -21.52
N VAL A 700 -38.72 55.89 -22.22
CA VAL A 700 -39.14 56.49 -23.49
C VAL A 700 -40.34 57.40 -23.29
N ASP A 701 -40.47 58.44 -24.11
CA ASP A 701 -41.67 59.28 -24.16
C ASP A 701 -42.79 58.63 -25.00
N TYR A 702 -43.92 59.33 -25.13
CA TYR A 702 -45.09 58.88 -25.90
C TYR A 702 -44.85 58.79 -27.41
N GLU A 703 -43.76 59.37 -27.92
CA GLU A 703 -43.34 59.28 -29.33
C GLU A 703 -42.29 58.16 -29.55
N GLY A 704 -41.87 57.50 -28.47
CA GLY A 704 -40.89 56.40 -28.49
C GLY A 704 -39.44 56.84 -28.43
N ASN A 705 -39.15 58.12 -28.17
CA ASN A 705 -37.79 58.63 -28.02
C ASN A 705 -37.29 58.36 -26.61
N CYS A 706 -36.05 57.89 -26.47
CA CYS A 706 -35.44 57.65 -25.16
C CYS A 706 -35.13 58.98 -24.46
N VAL A 707 -35.77 59.23 -23.33
CA VAL A 707 -35.62 60.46 -22.51
C VAL A 707 -34.60 60.25 -21.39
N LYS A 708 -34.59 59.06 -20.78
CA LYS A 708 -33.61 58.68 -19.73
C LYS A 708 -33.15 57.26 -19.89
N ILE A 709 -31.96 56.96 -19.39
CA ILE A 709 -31.41 55.62 -19.29
C ILE A 709 -31.07 55.37 -17.84
N ILE A 710 -31.63 54.32 -17.26
CA ILE A 710 -31.34 53.89 -15.89
C ILE A 710 -30.55 52.58 -15.97
N THR A 711 -29.36 52.55 -15.37
CA THR A 711 -28.62 51.30 -15.14
C THR A 711 -28.52 50.98 -13.66
N ILE A 712 -28.70 49.70 -13.34
CA ILE A 712 -28.48 49.15 -12.00
C ILE A 712 -27.39 48.10 -12.11
N ASP A 713 -26.24 48.36 -11.50
CA ASP A 713 -25.11 47.44 -11.46
C ASP A 713 -25.02 46.73 -10.10
N SER A 714 -24.94 45.39 -10.15
CA SER A 714 -24.78 44.53 -8.97
C SER A 714 -23.50 43.70 -9.07
N ASP A 715 -22.73 43.61 -7.98
CA ASP A 715 -21.53 42.75 -7.91
C ASP A 715 -21.93 41.28 -7.74
N ILE A 716 -21.66 40.47 -8.77
CA ILE A 716 -21.93 39.02 -8.77
C ILE A 716 -20.64 38.19 -8.74
N THR A 717 -19.50 38.79 -8.40
CA THR A 717 -18.18 38.14 -8.42
C THR A 717 -18.15 36.87 -7.56
N LYS A 718 -18.77 36.90 -6.37
CA LYS A 718 -18.86 35.71 -5.50
C LYS A 718 -19.66 34.58 -6.12
N ILE A 719 -20.75 34.89 -6.84
CA ILE A 719 -21.59 33.89 -7.51
C ILE A 719 -20.82 33.27 -8.69
N LYS A 720 -20.12 34.09 -9.49
CA LYS A 720 -19.30 33.60 -10.61
C LYS A 720 -18.12 32.74 -10.16
N LEU A 721 -17.48 33.09 -9.05
CA LEU A 721 -16.43 32.25 -8.45
C LEU A 721 -17.00 30.92 -7.91
N ALA A 722 -18.21 30.94 -7.33
CA ALA A 722 -18.88 29.72 -6.88
C ALA A 722 -19.29 28.79 -8.04
N GLU A 723 -19.79 29.33 -9.16
CA GLU A 723 -20.08 28.56 -10.37
C GLU A 723 -18.83 27.87 -10.94
N GLN A 724 -17.70 28.58 -11.01
CA GLN A 724 -16.42 28.02 -11.46
C GLN A 724 -15.91 26.91 -10.53
N GLU A 725 -16.17 27.04 -9.22
CA GLU A 725 -15.80 26.00 -8.25
C GLU A 725 -16.67 24.74 -8.41
N VAL A 726 -17.98 24.90 -8.66
CA VAL A 726 -18.88 23.76 -8.95
C VAL A 726 -18.49 23.05 -10.25
N GLU A 727 -18.10 23.79 -11.29
CA GLU A 727 -17.63 23.22 -12.55
C GLU A 727 -16.33 22.40 -12.36
N LYS A 728 -15.37 22.92 -11.58
CA LYS A 728 -14.17 22.16 -11.17
C LYS A 728 -14.50 20.91 -10.38
N GLN A 729 -15.47 20.98 -9.45
CA GLN A 729 -15.90 19.80 -8.68
C GLN A 729 -16.54 18.74 -9.58
N ARG A 730 -17.32 19.14 -10.59
CA ARG A 730 -17.91 18.24 -11.57
C ARG A 730 -16.84 17.53 -12.42
N ASP A 731 -15.81 18.25 -12.85
CA ASP A 731 -14.69 17.66 -13.62
C ASP A 731 -13.89 16.65 -12.77
N ILE A 732 -13.70 16.94 -11.48
CA ILE A 732 -13.08 16.01 -10.53
C ILE A 732 -13.95 14.75 -10.37
N ALA A 733 -15.26 14.90 -10.25
CA ALA A 733 -16.19 13.77 -10.13
C ALA A 733 -16.24 12.89 -11.39
N LEU A 734 -16.16 13.48 -12.58
CA LEU A 734 -16.08 12.74 -13.85
C LEU A 734 -14.79 11.93 -13.94
N LYS A 735 -13.64 12.53 -13.59
CA LYS A 735 -12.35 11.81 -13.52
C LYS A 735 -12.38 10.68 -12.49
N GLN A 736 -13.03 10.86 -11.35
CA GLN A 736 -13.21 9.79 -10.36
C GLN A 736 -14.07 8.64 -10.90
N ARG A 737 -15.17 8.94 -11.60
CA ARG A 737 -16.03 7.92 -12.20
C ARG A 737 -15.29 7.10 -13.25
N ASP A 738 -14.50 7.75 -14.10
CA ASP A 738 -13.76 7.07 -15.16
C ASP A 738 -12.64 6.19 -14.57
N LEU A 739 -11.96 6.65 -13.50
CA LEU A 739 -11.00 5.85 -12.74
C LEU A 739 -11.67 4.62 -12.08
N ILE A 740 -12.85 4.77 -11.49
CA ILE A 740 -13.62 3.64 -10.94
C ILE A 740 -13.99 2.64 -12.05
N GLY A 741 -14.29 3.13 -13.27
CA GLY A 741 -14.54 2.30 -14.44
C GLY A 741 -13.33 1.45 -14.84
N GLU A 742 -12.13 2.04 -14.88
CA GLU A 742 -10.89 1.32 -15.14
C GLU A 742 -10.59 0.29 -14.03
N GLN A 743 -10.76 0.67 -12.76
CA GLN A 743 -10.55 -0.24 -11.62
C GLN A 743 -11.51 -1.44 -11.65
N LYS A 744 -12.80 -1.20 -11.96
CA LYS A 744 -13.78 -2.29 -12.08
C LYS A 744 -13.38 -3.26 -13.20
N LYS A 745 -12.82 -2.75 -14.29
CA LYS A 745 -12.32 -3.58 -15.39
C LYS A 745 -11.13 -4.43 -14.95
N GLU A 746 -10.13 -3.86 -14.27
CA GLU A 746 -8.97 -4.59 -13.74
C GLU A 746 -9.36 -5.69 -12.73
N ILE A 747 -10.31 -5.40 -11.84
CA ILE A 747 -10.86 -6.39 -10.90
C ILE A 747 -11.57 -7.51 -11.66
N THR A 748 -12.38 -7.17 -12.65
CA THR A 748 -13.10 -8.17 -13.47
C THR A 748 -12.13 -9.06 -14.23
N ASP A 749 -11.09 -8.49 -14.84
CA ASP A 749 -10.05 -9.23 -15.55
C ASP A 749 -9.28 -10.17 -14.60
N SER A 750 -9.02 -9.74 -13.37
CA SER A 750 -8.38 -10.56 -12.34
C SER A 750 -9.27 -11.73 -11.87
N ILE A 751 -10.58 -11.51 -11.72
CA ILE A 751 -11.54 -12.57 -11.37
C ILE A 751 -11.68 -13.57 -12.54
N ASN A 752 -11.68 -13.10 -13.78
CA ASN A 752 -11.68 -13.98 -14.96
C ASN A 752 -10.42 -14.84 -15.03
N TYR A 753 -9.26 -14.28 -14.66
CA TYR A 753 -8.03 -15.06 -14.55
C TYR A 753 -8.11 -16.12 -13.45
N ALA A 754 -8.67 -15.78 -12.28
CA ALA A 754 -8.93 -16.75 -11.21
C ALA A 754 -9.88 -17.88 -11.67
N CYS A 755 -10.90 -17.57 -12.47
CA CYS A 755 -11.79 -18.56 -13.08
C CYS A 755 -11.05 -19.53 -14.00
N GLN A 756 -10.08 -19.04 -14.80
CA GLN A 756 -9.26 -19.91 -15.64
C GLN A 756 -8.42 -20.88 -14.80
N ILE A 757 -7.84 -20.41 -13.69
CA ILE A 757 -7.08 -21.26 -12.76
C ILE A 757 -8.00 -22.30 -12.12
N GLN A 758 -9.15 -21.87 -11.59
CA GLN A 758 -10.11 -22.77 -10.95
C GLN A 758 -10.59 -23.86 -11.92
N SER A 759 -10.93 -23.46 -13.14
CA SER A 759 -11.35 -24.40 -14.19
C SER A 759 -10.24 -25.39 -14.57
N ALA A 760 -8.97 -25.00 -14.45
CA ALA A 760 -7.83 -25.87 -14.78
C ALA A 760 -7.55 -26.93 -13.70
N VAL A 761 -7.93 -26.71 -12.44
CA VAL A 761 -7.73 -27.68 -11.35
C VAL A 761 -8.94 -28.57 -11.10
N ILE A 762 -10.14 -28.16 -11.53
CA ILE A 762 -11.33 -28.99 -11.44
C ILE A 762 -11.14 -30.20 -12.37
N PRO A 763 -11.30 -31.44 -11.86
CA PRO A 763 -11.04 -32.64 -12.66
C PRO A 763 -12.01 -32.78 -13.84
N SER A 764 -11.50 -33.29 -14.95
CA SER A 764 -12.31 -33.63 -16.13
C SER A 764 -13.36 -34.70 -15.78
N THR A 765 -14.57 -34.53 -16.29
CA THR A 765 -15.64 -35.53 -16.15
C THR A 765 -15.30 -36.85 -16.86
N GLU A 766 -14.32 -36.84 -17.77
CA GLU A 766 -13.80 -38.05 -18.43
C GLU A 766 -13.26 -39.10 -17.44
N ILE A 767 -12.80 -38.68 -16.26
CA ILE A 767 -12.37 -39.59 -15.19
C ILE A 767 -13.52 -40.49 -14.74
N ILE A 768 -14.74 -39.95 -14.68
CA ILE A 768 -15.95 -40.71 -14.34
C ILE A 768 -16.31 -41.65 -15.49
N ALA A 769 -16.26 -41.16 -16.74
CA ALA A 769 -16.52 -41.95 -17.95
C ALA A 769 -15.62 -43.19 -18.05
N GLY A 770 -14.40 -43.13 -17.52
CA GLY A 770 -13.45 -44.26 -17.50
C GLY A 770 -13.88 -45.44 -16.63
N LYS A 771 -14.88 -45.28 -15.75
CA LYS A 771 -15.37 -46.33 -14.84
C LYS A 771 -16.88 -46.54 -14.87
N VAL A 772 -17.67 -45.50 -15.14
CA VAL A 772 -19.14 -45.57 -15.22
C VAL A 772 -19.60 -44.95 -16.53
N SER A 773 -20.37 -45.69 -17.33
CA SER A 773 -20.74 -45.30 -18.71
C SER A 773 -22.00 -44.43 -18.80
N ASP A 774 -22.97 -44.57 -17.89
CA ASP A 774 -24.19 -43.75 -17.84
C ASP A 774 -24.15 -42.83 -16.61
N TYR A 775 -23.75 -41.58 -16.83
CA TYR A 775 -23.56 -40.58 -15.77
C TYR A 775 -23.82 -39.15 -16.25
N PHE A 776 -24.00 -38.23 -15.31
CA PHE A 776 -23.91 -36.79 -15.58
C PHE A 776 -23.31 -36.02 -14.41
N VAL A 777 -22.71 -34.87 -14.73
CA VAL A 777 -22.36 -33.82 -13.78
C VAL A 777 -23.07 -32.54 -14.23
N LEU A 778 -23.99 -32.05 -13.40
CA LEU A 778 -24.59 -30.73 -13.50
C LEU A 778 -23.81 -29.82 -12.55
N PHE A 779 -23.07 -28.88 -13.12
CA PHE A 779 -22.32 -27.89 -12.37
C PHE A 779 -22.65 -26.50 -12.93
N LYS A 780 -23.27 -25.65 -12.10
CA LYS A 780 -23.72 -24.31 -12.50
C LYS A 780 -23.31 -23.29 -11.43
N PRO A 781 -22.16 -22.64 -11.59
CA PRO A 781 -21.72 -21.57 -10.69
C PRO A 781 -22.70 -20.39 -10.68
N ARG A 782 -22.81 -19.72 -9.54
CA ARG A 782 -23.57 -18.49 -9.33
C ARG A 782 -22.83 -17.27 -9.85
N ASP A 783 -21.55 -17.17 -9.48
CA ASP A 783 -20.64 -16.07 -9.84
C ASP A 783 -19.62 -16.53 -10.91
N ILE A 784 -18.71 -15.63 -11.33
CA ILE A 784 -17.65 -15.95 -12.31
C ILE A 784 -16.73 -17.09 -11.80
N VAL A 785 -16.53 -17.16 -10.49
CA VAL A 785 -15.82 -18.24 -9.79
C VAL A 785 -16.74 -18.90 -8.78
N SER A 786 -16.67 -20.22 -8.68
CA SER A 786 -17.56 -21.03 -7.85
C SER A 786 -16.98 -21.24 -6.45
N GLY A 787 -17.78 -21.08 -5.41
CA GLY A 787 -17.44 -21.61 -4.08
C GLY A 787 -17.49 -23.12 -4.08
N ASP A 788 -18.49 -23.68 -4.74
CA ASP A 788 -18.68 -25.13 -4.80
C ASP A 788 -17.82 -25.78 -5.87
N PHE A 789 -17.50 -27.07 -5.68
CA PHE A 789 -16.83 -27.85 -6.70
C PHE A 789 -17.21 -29.32 -6.67
N TYR A 790 -17.19 -29.96 -7.84
CA TYR A 790 -17.20 -31.41 -7.93
C TYR A 790 -15.76 -31.93 -8.03
N TRP A 791 -15.52 -33.14 -7.55
CA TRP A 791 -14.20 -33.76 -7.61
C TRP A 791 -14.30 -35.25 -7.92
N ALA A 792 -13.37 -35.76 -8.73
CA ALA A 792 -13.29 -37.17 -9.07
C ALA A 792 -11.84 -37.62 -9.30
N THR A 793 -11.53 -38.86 -8.90
CA THR A 793 -10.26 -39.52 -9.23
C THR A 793 -10.47 -41.03 -9.34
N THR A 794 -9.51 -41.73 -9.94
CA THR A 794 -9.49 -43.19 -10.01
C THR A 794 -8.24 -43.76 -9.33
N LYS A 795 -8.42 -44.88 -8.63
CA LYS A 795 -7.36 -45.69 -8.04
C LYS A 795 -7.64 -47.16 -8.34
N GLU A 796 -6.88 -47.72 -9.28
CA GLU A 796 -7.08 -49.10 -9.76
C GLU A 796 -8.55 -49.35 -10.22
N ASN A 797 -9.29 -50.17 -9.47
CA ASN A 797 -10.69 -50.52 -9.71
C ASN A 797 -11.69 -49.58 -9.00
N LYS A 798 -11.22 -48.55 -8.29
CA LYS A 798 -12.06 -47.63 -7.53
C LYS A 798 -12.24 -46.28 -8.22
N LEU A 799 -13.48 -45.83 -8.29
CA LEU A 799 -13.86 -44.46 -8.62
C LEU A 799 -14.17 -43.72 -7.31
N VAL A 800 -13.46 -42.63 -7.02
CA VAL A 800 -13.78 -41.73 -5.92
C VAL A 800 -14.41 -40.48 -6.51
N VAL A 801 -15.56 -40.08 -6.00
CA VAL A 801 -16.32 -38.92 -6.49
C VAL A 801 -16.95 -38.15 -5.33
N ALA A 802 -16.95 -36.82 -5.43
CA ALA A 802 -17.53 -35.96 -4.41
C ALA A 802 -18.26 -34.76 -5.03
N ALA A 803 -19.36 -34.37 -4.38
CA ALA A 803 -20.00 -33.06 -4.54
C ALA A 803 -19.70 -32.27 -3.26
N VAL A 804 -19.10 -31.08 -3.41
CA VAL A 804 -18.58 -30.29 -2.30
C VAL A 804 -19.14 -28.87 -2.38
N ASP A 805 -19.75 -28.48 -1.27
CA ASP A 805 -20.42 -27.22 -1.02
C ASP A 805 -19.56 -26.43 -0.02
N CYS A 806 -19.04 -25.28 -0.44
CA CYS A 806 -18.09 -24.52 0.37
C CYS A 806 -18.74 -23.30 0.99
N THR A 807 -18.32 -22.94 2.20
CA THR A 807 -18.69 -21.64 2.77
C THR A 807 -18.12 -20.48 1.94
N GLY A 808 -18.99 -19.54 1.59
CA GLY A 808 -18.64 -18.30 0.90
C GLY A 808 -18.84 -18.37 -0.61
N HIS A 809 -18.98 -17.21 -1.25
CA HIS A 809 -19.20 -17.09 -2.69
C HIS A 809 -18.19 -16.12 -3.33
N GLY A 810 -18.04 -16.15 -4.65
CA GLY A 810 -17.05 -15.35 -5.36
C GLY A 810 -15.62 -15.76 -4.97
N VAL A 811 -14.69 -14.80 -4.91
CA VAL A 811 -13.25 -15.09 -4.71
C VAL A 811 -12.94 -15.85 -3.40
N PRO A 812 -13.51 -15.50 -2.23
CA PRO A 812 -13.28 -16.26 -1.00
C PRO A 812 -13.81 -17.71 -1.06
N GLY A 813 -14.98 -17.92 -1.67
CA GLY A 813 -15.49 -19.28 -1.90
C GLY A 813 -14.59 -20.06 -2.85
N ALA A 814 -14.12 -19.41 -3.92
CA ALA A 814 -13.19 -20.01 -4.87
C ALA A 814 -11.87 -20.45 -4.21
N PHE A 815 -11.39 -19.73 -3.20
CA PHE A 815 -10.24 -20.16 -2.41
C PHE A 815 -10.53 -21.46 -1.65
N MET A 816 -11.71 -21.57 -1.04
CA MET A 816 -12.13 -22.78 -0.32
C MET A 816 -12.23 -23.99 -1.25
N SER A 817 -12.78 -23.83 -2.47
CA SER A 817 -12.80 -24.92 -3.45
C SER A 817 -11.40 -25.35 -3.89
N MET A 818 -10.52 -24.40 -4.20
CA MET A 818 -9.13 -24.69 -4.58
C MET A 818 -8.38 -25.45 -3.46
N LEU A 819 -8.56 -25.03 -2.21
CA LEU A 819 -7.98 -25.67 -1.04
C LEU A 819 -8.52 -27.10 -0.86
N GLY A 820 -9.84 -27.26 -0.98
CA GLY A 820 -10.51 -28.56 -0.93
C GLY A 820 -10.01 -29.54 -2.00
N ILE A 821 -9.91 -29.09 -3.25
CA ILE A 821 -9.38 -29.88 -4.37
C ILE A 821 -7.93 -30.32 -4.10
N ALA A 822 -7.07 -29.40 -3.67
CA ALA A 822 -5.67 -29.70 -3.39
C ALA A 822 -5.52 -30.73 -2.26
N PHE A 823 -6.27 -30.56 -1.16
CA PHE A 823 -6.26 -31.51 -0.05
C PHE A 823 -6.83 -32.87 -0.44
N LEU A 824 -7.93 -32.93 -1.19
CA LEU A 824 -8.49 -34.21 -1.65
C LEU A 824 -7.50 -34.97 -2.52
N ASN A 825 -6.83 -34.29 -3.46
CA ASN A 825 -5.78 -34.89 -4.29
C ASN A 825 -4.67 -35.51 -3.44
N GLU A 826 -4.15 -34.78 -2.46
CA GLU A 826 -3.06 -35.28 -1.61
C GLU A 826 -3.53 -36.39 -0.64
N ILE A 827 -4.67 -36.18 0.05
CA ILE A 827 -5.22 -37.12 1.03
C ILE A 827 -5.50 -38.46 0.39
N VAL A 828 -6.21 -38.47 -0.76
CA VAL A 828 -6.59 -39.71 -1.42
C VAL A 828 -5.36 -40.47 -1.91
N ASN A 829 -4.37 -39.78 -2.48
CA ASN A 829 -3.11 -40.40 -2.89
C ASN A 829 -2.38 -41.04 -1.70
N ARG A 830 -2.19 -40.28 -0.62
CA ARG A 830 -1.44 -40.75 0.55
C ARG A 830 -2.17 -41.86 1.32
N LEU A 831 -3.49 -41.75 1.48
CA LEU A 831 -4.27 -42.81 2.14
C LEU A 831 -4.31 -44.08 1.29
N PHE A 832 -4.37 -43.95 -0.04
CA PHE A 832 -4.28 -45.11 -0.92
C PHE A 832 -2.89 -45.76 -0.87
N GLU A 833 -1.79 -45.00 -0.83
CA GLU A 833 -0.44 -45.57 -0.64
C GLU A 833 -0.31 -46.33 0.69
N LYS A 834 -0.93 -45.81 1.76
CA LYS A 834 -0.85 -46.40 3.10
C LYS A 834 -1.75 -47.62 3.28
N HIS A 835 -2.93 -47.63 2.67
CA HIS A 835 -3.99 -48.61 2.94
C HIS A 835 -4.39 -49.46 1.73
N GLY A 836 -3.87 -49.15 0.54
CA GLY A 836 -4.24 -49.79 -0.72
C GLY A 836 -5.75 -49.84 -0.93
N ASN A 837 -6.24 -51.03 -1.28
CA ASN A 837 -7.67 -51.27 -1.50
C ASN A 837 -8.54 -51.23 -0.23
N ASN A 838 -7.99 -50.97 0.95
CA ASN A 838 -8.78 -50.70 2.16
C ASN A 838 -9.06 -49.19 2.39
N LEU A 839 -9.01 -48.38 1.33
CA LEU A 839 -9.41 -46.97 1.36
C LEU A 839 -10.89 -46.83 1.78
N LYS A 840 -11.17 -45.92 2.72
CA LYS A 840 -12.52 -45.65 3.28
C LYS A 840 -12.95 -44.22 3.05
N ALA A 841 -14.23 -44.01 2.73
CA ALA A 841 -14.80 -42.69 2.49
C ALA A 841 -14.71 -41.79 3.74
N CYS A 842 -15.07 -42.32 4.92
CA CYS A 842 -14.98 -41.56 6.16
C CYS A 842 -13.55 -41.14 6.53
N GLY A 843 -12.56 -41.96 6.18
CA GLY A 843 -11.15 -41.65 6.45
C GLY A 843 -10.66 -40.42 5.69
N ILE A 844 -11.16 -40.23 4.46
CA ILE A 844 -10.88 -39.05 3.64
C ILE A 844 -11.49 -37.80 4.28
N LEU A 845 -12.76 -37.86 4.69
CA LEU A 845 -13.45 -36.72 5.31
C LEU A 845 -12.83 -36.31 6.66
N ASN A 846 -12.47 -37.28 7.51
CA ASN A 846 -11.83 -36.99 8.80
C ASN A 846 -10.49 -36.28 8.59
N GLU A 847 -9.65 -36.76 7.67
CA GLU A 847 -8.36 -36.14 7.38
C GLU A 847 -8.52 -34.77 6.73
N LEU A 848 -9.51 -34.61 5.83
CA LEU A 848 -9.80 -33.33 5.20
C LEU A 848 -10.20 -32.29 6.24
N ARG A 849 -11.02 -32.65 7.22
CA ARG A 849 -11.41 -31.77 8.33
C ARG A 849 -10.17 -31.30 9.10
N GLU A 850 -9.30 -32.21 9.53
CA GLU A 850 -8.11 -31.85 10.30
C GLU A 850 -7.20 -30.88 9.55
N ARG A 851 -7.06 -31.08 8.23
CA ARG A 851 -6.30 -30.17 7.38
C ARG A 851 -6.94 -28.81 7.25
N VAL A 852 -8.25 -28.74 7.05
CA VAL A 852 -8.98 -27.48 6.97
C VAL A 852 -8.85 -26.70 8.28
N ILE A 853 -9.07 -27.35 9.44
CA ILE A 853 -8.92 -26.74 10.77
C ILE A 853 -7.50 -26.18 10.95
N THR A 854 -6.48 -26.99 10.60
CA THR A 854 -5.08 -26.61 10.77
C THR A 854 -4.68 -25.47 9.84
N SER A 855 -5.07 -25.54 8.56
CA SER A 855 -4.70 -24.55 7.54
C SER A 855 -5.42 -23.22 7.73
N LEU A 856 -6.67 -23.24 8.19
CA LEU A 856 -7.43 -22.04 8.52
C LEU A 856 -7.19 -21.55 9.96
N HIS A 857 -6.32 -22.23 10.72
CA HIS A 857 -5.97 -21.89 12.10
C HIS A 857 -7.19 -21.72 13.01
N GLN A 858 -8.21 -22.56 12.84
CA GLN A 858 -9.45 -22.46 13.58
C GLN A 858 -9.22 -22.87 15.04
N THR A 859 -9.45 -21.96 15.99
CA THR A 859 -9.24 -22.25 17.43
C THR A 859 -10.55 -22.42 18.20
N GLY A 860 -11.68 -22.10 17.59
CA GLY A 860 -13.01 -22.29 18.15
C GLY A 860 -13.44 -21.16 19.09
N LYS A 861 -12.71 -20.03 19.11
CA LYS A 861 -13.07 -18.87 19.91
C LYS A 861 -14.24 -18.11 19.29
N LEU A 862 -15.05 -17.50 20.15
CA LEU A 862 -16.18 -16.66 19.73
C LEU A 862 -15.68 -15.49 18.86
N GLY A 863 -16.21 -15.39 17.64
CA GLY A 863 -15.84 -14.36 16.66
C GLY A 863 -14.75 -14.76 15.66
N GLU A 864 -14.23 -15.99 15.71
CA GLU A 864 -13.32 -16.51 14.68
C GLU A 864 -14.06 -17.02 13.44
N ASN A 865 -13.32 -17.10 12.32
CA ASN A 865 -13.84 -17.55 11.04
C ASN A 865 -14.13 -19.06 11.07
N GLN A 866 -15.36 -19.45 10.74
CA GLN A 866 -15.84 -20.85 10.79
C GLN A 866 -15.99 -21.48 9.40
N ASP A 867 -15.26 -20.96 8.42
CA ASP A 867 -15.30 -21.45 7.04
C ASP A 867 -15.00 -22.96 6.98
N GLY A 868 -15.74 -23.67 6.15
CA GLY A 868 -15.68 -25.12 6.03
C GLY A 868 -16.33 -25.61 4.74
N MET A 869 -16.54 -26.92 4.67
CA MET A 869 -17.20 -27.54 3.52
C MET A 869 -18.26 -28.53 3.98
N ASP A 870 -19.37 -28.54 3.28
CA ASP A 870 -20.36 -29.60 3.31
C ASP A 870 -20.12 -30.49 2.09
N MET A 871 -20.22 -31.81 2.25
CA MET A 871 -19.85 -32.71 1.16
C MET A 871 -20.53 -34.06 1.22
N ALA A 872 -20.74 -34.65 0.05
CA ALA A 872 -21.08 -36.05 -0.10
C ALA A 872 -19.97 -36.74 -0.90
N LEU A 873 -19.30 -37.74 -0.32
CA LEU A 873 -18.20 -38.46 -0.96
C LEU A 873 -18.54 -39.94 -1.12
N CYS A 874 -18.33 -40.45 -2.32
CA CYS A 874 -18.54 -41.85 -2.68
C CYS A 874 -17.25 -42.50 -3.16
N ILE A 875 -17.06 -43.78 -2.81
CA ILE A 875 -16.05 -44.66 -3.40
C ILE A 875 -16.79 -45.85 -3.99
N ILE A 876 -16.74 -46.01 -5.32
CA ILE A 876 -17.36 -47.12 -6.03
C ILE A 876 -16.27 -48.09 -6.47
N ASP A 877 -16.36 -49.33 -6.03
CA ASP A 877 -15.51 -50.42 -6.48
C ASP A 877 -16.20 -51.15 -7.66
N THR A 878 -15.64 -51.03 -8.86
CA THR A 878 -16.26 -51.54 -10.08
C THR A 878 -16.19 -53.05 -10.24
N ASP A 879 -15.35 -53.73 -9.46
CA ASP A 879 -15.21 -55.19 -9.54
C ASP A 879 -16.24 -55.87 -8.64
N THR A 880 -16.56 -55.24 -7.50
CA THR A 880 -17.50 -55.77 -6.50
C THR A 880 -18.89 -55.14 -6.56
N ASN A 881 -19.07 -54.05 -7.31
CA ASN A 881 -20.27 -53.21 -7.31
C ASN A 881 -20.66 -52.74 -5.90
N GLN A 882 -19.67 -52.49 -5.05
CA GLN A 882 -19.89 -51.94 -3.72
C GLN A 882 -19.60 -50.44 -3.70
N LEU A 883 -20.53 -49.67 -3.13
CA LEU A 883 -20.37 -48.24 -2.88
C LEU A 883 -20.13 -47.97 -1.40
N GLN A 884 -19.11 -47.19 -1.10
CA GLN A 884 -18.92 -46.59 0.22
C GLN A 884 -19.33 -45.12 0.19
N TYR A 885 -20.06 -44.66 1.21
CA TYR A 885 -20.50 -43.27 1.34
C TYR A 885 -20.21 -42.70 2.72
N ALA A 886 -19.67 -41.48 2.74
CA ALA A 886 -19.59 -40.64 3.92
C ALA A 886 -19.99 -39.21 3.56
N GLY A 887 -20.70 -38.53 4.45
CA GLY A 887 -21.23 -37.18 4.18
C GLY A 887 -21.13 -36.24 5.36
N ALA A 888 -20.76 -35.00 5.07
CA ALA A 888 -20.82 -33.84 5.95
C ALA A 888 -22.01 -32.98 5.51
N ASN A 889 -23.08 -32.96 6.31
CA ASN A 889 -24.37 -32.29 6.08
C ASN A 889 -25.20 -32.72 4.84
N ASN A 890 -24.54 -33.10 3.74
CA ASN A 890 -25.14 -33.43 2.44
C ASN A 890 -25.38 -34.95 2.25
N PRO A 891 -26.65 -35.40 2.10
CA PRO A 891 -27.02 -36.81 2.02
C PRO A 891 -26.70 -37.44 0.66
N LEU A 892 -26.79 -38.76 0.58
CA LEU A 892 -26.82 -39.52 -0.68
C LEU A 892 -28.23 -40.04 -0.95
N TYR A 893 -28.68 -39.96 -2.21
CA TYR A 893 -29.91 -40.61 -2.66
C TYR A 893 -29.61 -41.80 -3.55
N LEU A 894 -30.21 -42.94 -3.22
CA LEU A 894 -30.22 -44.14 -4.04
C LEU A 894 -31.65 -44.34 -4.55
N ILE A 895 -31.82 -44.49 -5.86
CA ILE A 895 -33.11 -44.85 -6.45
C ILE A 895 -32.99 -46.25 -7.04
N ARG A 896 -33.80 -47.16 -6.52
CA ARG A 896 -33.90 -48.57 -6.94
C ARG A 896 -35.36 -48.88 -7.20
N ASN A 897 -35.69 -49.39 -8.38
CA ASN A 897 -37.08 -49.71 -8.77
C ASN A 897 -38.05 -48.53 -8.54
N ASN A 898 -37.65 -47.30 -8.88
CA ASN A 898 -38.39 -46.05 -8.65
C ASN A 898 -38.69 -45.72 -7.17
N VAL A 899 -38.04 -46.40 -6.23
CA VAL A 899 -38.10 -46.09 -4.79
C VAL A 899 -36.83 -45.35 -4.38
N LEU A 900 -36.99 -44.13 -3.86
CA LEU A 900 -35.89 -43.33 -3.33
C LEU A 900 -35.59 -43.73 -1.88
N THR A 901 -34.32 -44.03 -1.62
CA THR A 901 -33.76 -44.25 -0.28
C THR A 901 -32.74 -43.16 0.01
N GLU A 902 -32.92 -42.44 1.12
CA GLU A 902 -31.98 -41.42 1.59
C GLU A 902 -31.00 -42.01 2.62
N PHE A 903 -29.71 -41.91 2.34
CA PHE A 903 -28.64 -42.16 3.30
C PHE A 903 -28.22 -40.83 3.93
N LYS A 904 -28.47 -40.70 5.23
CA LYS A 904 -28.24 -39.45 5.98
C LYS A 904 -26.74 -39.19 6.16
N ALA A 905 -26.35 -37.93 5.99
CA ALA A 905 -25.03 -37.42 6.38
C ALA A 905 -24.93 -37.19 7.89
N ASP A 906 -23.70 -37.17 8.39
CA ASP A 906 -23.43 -36.66 9.74
C ASP A 906 -23.65 -35.14 9.75
N LYS A 907 -24.34 -34.64 10.78
CA LYS A 907 -24.72 -33.22 10.91
C LYS A 907 -23.59 -32.38 11.50
N MET A 908 -22.51 -32.31 10.74
CA MET A 908 -21.31 -31.54 11.05
C MET A 908 -20.53 -31.26 9.75
N PRO A 909 -19.91 -30.07 9.62
CA PRO A 909 -19.14 -29.70 8.45
C PRO A 909 -17.74 -30.34 8.46
N ILE A 910 -17.05 -30.21 7.34
CA ILE A 910 -15.60 -30.32 7.21
C ILE A 910 -14.99 -28.98 7.63
N GLY A 911 -14.81 -28.81 8.93
CA GLY A 911 -14.27 -27.61 9.57
C GLY A 911 -14.44 -27.73 11.09
N ILE A 912 -14.10 -26.67 11.82
CA ILE A 912 -14.29 -26.64 13.27
C ILE A 912 -15.80 -26.68 13.61
N HIS A 913 -16.16 -27.52 14.56
CA HIS A 913 -17.53 -27.68 15.03
C HIS A 913 -17.54 -27.97 16.52
N TYR A 914 -18.59 -27.56 17.23
CA TYR A 914 -18.69 -27.78 18.69
C TYR A 914 -18.75 -29.28 19.07
N THR A 915 -19.12 -30.13 18.11
CA THR A 915 -19.11 -31.59 18.24
C THR A 915 -18.27 -32.18 17.10
N THR A 916 -17.10 -32.73 17.43
CA THR A 916 -16.17 -33.32 16.44
C THR A 916 -16.15 -34.83 16.59
N LEU A 917 -17.15 -35.51 16.02
CA LEU A 917 -17.17 -36.97 15.95
C LEU A 917 -16.53 -37.46 14.63
N PRO A 918 -15.98 -38.69 14.58
CA PRO A 918 -15.58 -39.29 13.32
C PRO A 918 -16.78 -39.46 12.37
N PHE A 919 -16.59 -39.21 11.08
CA PHE A 919 -17.63 -39.45 10.08
C PHE A 919 -17.99 -40.93 9.95
N THR A 920 -19.27 -41.19 9.70
CA THR A 920 -19.85 -42.52 9.49
C THR A 920 -19.52 -43.04 8.09
N ASN A 921 -19.11 -44.32 7.99
CA ASN A 921 -18.88 -44.99 6.70
C ASN A 921 -20.03 -45.94 6.38
N ASN A 922 -20.84 -45.59 5.41
CA ASN A 922 -21.91 -46.43 4.90
C ASN A 922 -21.38 -47.33 3.79
N ILE A 923 -21.79 -48.60 3.79
CA ILE A 923 -21.46 -49.57 2.73
C ILE A 923 -22.78 -50.02 2.10
N ILE A 924 -22.85 -49.94 0.78
CA ILE A 924 -24.07 -50.17 0.00
C ILE A 924 -23.73 -51.12 -1.15
N ASP A 925 -24.41 -52.25 -1.24
CA ASP A 925 -24.29 -53.18 -2.35
C ASP A 925 -25.20 -52.71 -3.50
N LEU A 926 -24.58 -52.32 -4.62
CA LEU A 926 -25.26 -51.78 -5.79
C LEU A 926 -25.80 -52.91 -6.67
N GLN A 927 -27.01 -52.71 -7.18
CA GLN A 927 -27.66 -53.57 -8.15
C GLN A 927 -27.62 -52.92 -9.53
N LYS A 928 -27.74 -53.73 -10.57
CA LYS A 928 -27.84 -53.24 -11.95
C LYS A 928 -29.04 -52.28 -12.08
N ASN A 929 -28.83 -51.14 -12.74
CA ASN A 929 -29.76 -50.03 -12.91
C ASN A 929 -30.01 -49.20 -11.64
N ASP A 930 -29.31 -49.46 -10.54
CA ASP A 930 -29.34 -48.53 -9.41
C ASP A 930 -28.82 -47.17 -9.86
N THR A 931 -29.49 -46.13 -9.38
CA THR A 931 -29.13 -44.76 -9.66
C THR A 931 -28.76 -44.04 -8.37
N VAL A 932 -27.57 -43.46 -8.34
CA VAL A 932 -26.99 -42.76 -7.19
C VAL A 932 -26.90 -41.27 -7.50
N TYR A 933 -27.36 -40.42 -6.57
CA TYR A 933 -27.22 -38.98 -6.63
C TYR A 933 -26.51 -38.42 -5.40
N ILE A 934 -25.53 -37.55 -5.65
CA ILE A 934 -24.89 -36.67 -4.67
C ILE A 934 -24.93 -35.23 -5.19
N PHE A 935 -25.15 -34.26 -4.30
CA PHE A 935 -25.49 -32.88 -4.68
C PHE A 935 -25.18 -31.88 -3.55
N SER A 936 -25.05 -30.60 -3.92
CA SER A 936 -25.10 -29.47 -2.97
C SER A 936 -26.55 -28.99 -2.78
N ASP A 937 -26.80 -28.16 -1.78
CA ASP A 937 -28.16 -27.73 -1.45
C ASP A 937 -28.74 -26.66 -2.40
N GLY A 938 -27.87 -26.01 -3.21
CA GLY A 938 -28.23 -24.89 -4.09
C GLY A 938 -29.42 -25.13 -5.03
N TYR A 939 -29.60 -26.36 -5.56
CA TYR A 939 -30.77 -26.69 -6.39
C TYR A 939 -32.08 -26.62 -5.57
N ALA A 940 -32.07 -27.18 -4.36
CA ALA A 940 -33.25 -27.24 -3.50
C ALA A 940 -33.55 -25.87 -2.85
N ASP A 941 -32.52 -25.05 -2.64
CA ASP A 941 -32.65 -23.78 -1.96
C ASP A 941 -33.03 -22.61 -2.89
N GLN A 942 -32.92 -22.78 -4.21
CA GLN A 942 -33.30 -21.78 -5.19
C GLN A 942 -34.74 -21.26 -5.03
N PHE A 943 -34.86 -19.93 -4.94
CA PHE A 943 -36.14 -19.23 -4.97
C PHE A 943 -36.69 -19.13 -6.40
N GLY A 944 -38.00 -19.30 -6.54
CA GLY A 944 -38.65 -19.32 -7.85
C GLY A 944 -40.15 -19.57 -7.79
N GLY A 945 -40.72 -19.82 -8.97
CA GLY A 945 -42.15 -20.00 -9.20
C GLY A 945 -42.97 -18.71 -9.03
N GLU A 946 -44.28 -18.80 -9.27
CA GLU A 946 -45.20 -17.65 -9.15
C GLU A 946 -45.27 -17.07 -7.73
N SER A 947 -45.00 -17.91 -6.72
CA SER A 947 -45.03 -17.53 -5.30
C SER A 947 -43.68 -17.04 -4.75
N GLY A 948 -42.59 -17.08 -5.54
CA GLY A 948 -41.26 -16.67 -5.09
C GLY A 948 -40.74 -17.47 -3.89
N THR A 949 -40.95 -18.78 -3.87
CA THR A 949 -40.57 -19.67 -2.74
C THR A 949 -39.41 -20.58 -3.09
N LYS A 950 -38.71 -21.14 -2.09
CA LYS A 950 -37.67 -22.17 -2.31
C LYS A 950 -38.24 -23.41 -3.00
N PHE A 951 -37.44 -24.06 -3.85
CA PHE A 951 -37.82 -25.32 -4.53
C PHE A 951 -38.08 -26.46 -3.54
N LYS A 952 -37.31 -26.49 -2.44
CA LYS A 952 -37.32 -27.45 -1.32
C LYS A 952 -36.86 -28.86 -1.70
N LYS A 953 -36.24 -29.51 -0.71
CA LYS A 953 -35.74 -30.89 -0.79
C LYS A 953 -36.76 -31.91 -1.29
N LYS A 954 -38.01 -31.82 -0.84
CA LYS A 954 -39.07 -32.78 -1.22
C LYS A 954 -39.39 -32.72 -2.73
N SER A 955 -39.52 -31.53 -3.29
CA SER A 955 -39.78 -31.35 -4.73
C SER A 955 -38.61 -31.86 -5.57
N PHE A 956 -37.38 -31.68 -5.09
CA PHE A 956 -36.17 -32.23 -5.72
C PHE A 956 -36.15 -33.76 -5.72
N GLN A 957 -36.48 -34.40 -4.60
CA GLN A 957 -36.62 -35.87 -4.52
C GLN A 957 -37.67 -36.39 -5.50
N GLU A 958 -38.85 -35.77 -5.56
CA GLU A 958 -39.92 -36.14 -6.49
C GLU A 958 -39.50 -35.97 -7.96
N MET A 959 -38.71 -34.93 -8.26
CA MET A 959 -38.16 -34.69 -9.59
C MET A 959 -37.19 -35.81 -10.00
N LEU A 960 -36.25 -36.20 -9.13
CA LEU A 960 -35.30 -37.27 -9.43
C LEU A 960 -35.99 -38.62 -9.68
N VAL A 961 -37.06 -38.93 -8.93
CA VAL A 961 -37.86 -40.15 -9.16
C VAL A 961 -38.57 -40.11 -10.52
N LYS A 962 -39.12 -38.96 -10.93
CA LYS A 962 -39.76 -38.80 -12.26
C LYS A 962 -38.77 -38.91 -13.43
N LEU A 963 -37.48 -38.77 -13.16
CA LEU A 963 -36.43 -38.77 -14.18
C LEU A 963 -35.87 -40.16 -14.50
N GLN A 964 -36.28 -41.20 -13.76
CA GLN A 964 -35.66 -42.53 -13.88
C GLN A 964 -35.82 -43.19 -15.26
N ASP A 965 -36.89 -42.88 -16.00
CA ASP A 965 -37.13 -43.41 -17.35
C ASP A 965 -36.21 -42.82 -18.43
N PHE A 966 -35.41 -41.80 -18.09
CA PHE A 966 -34.49 -41.13 -19.02
C PHE A 966 -33.03 -41.58 -18.80
N SER A 967 -32.21 -41.45 -19.85
CA SER A 967 -30.75 -41.61 -19.77
C SER A 967 -30.12 -40.50 -18.92
N MET A 968 -28.94 -40.72 -18.31
CA MET A 968 -28.31 -39.70 -17.46
C MET A 968 -28.09 -38.35 -18.17
N PRO A 969 -27.63 -38.31 -19.44
CA PRO A 969 -27.53 -37.05 -20.18
C PRO A 969 -28.88 -36.35 -20.37
N GLU A 970 -29.97 -37.09 -20.60
CA GLU A 970 -31.31 -36.52 -20.71
C GLU A 970 -31.85 -36.02 -19.38
N GLN A 971 -31.55 -36.72 -18.28
CA GLN A 971 -31.89 -36.27 -16.94
C GLN A 971 -31.24 -34.93 -16.62
N LYS A 972 -29.94 -34.77 -16.92
CA LYS A 972 -29.25 -33.48 -16.78
C LYS A 972 -29.99 -32.36 -17.50
N LYS A 973 -30.31 -32.58 -18.78
CA LYS A 973 -31.01 -31.58 -19.60
C LYS A 973 -32.37 -31.20 -19.00
N LYS A 974 -33.12 -32.17 -18.47
CA LYS A 974 -34.41 -31.91 -17.81
C LYS A 974 -34.27 -31.20 -16.48
N LEU A 975 -33.23 -31.51 -15.70
CA LEU A 975 -32.92 -30.78 -14.46
C LEU A 975 -32.55 -29.33 -14.73
N GLU A 976 -31.76 -29.06 -15.78
CA GLU A 976 -31.42 -27.69 -16.21
C GLU A 976 -32.67 -26.91 -16.63
N GLN A 977 -33.51 -27.51 -17.49
CA GLN A 977 -34.76 -26.89 -17.93
C GLN A 977 -35.70 -26.59 -16.77
N GLN A 978 -35.86 -27.55 -15.85
CA GLN A 978 -36.72 -27.37 -14.68
C GLN A 978 -36.17 -26.29 -13.75
N PHE A 979 -34.86 -26.21 -13.59
CA PHE A 979 -34.20 -25.19 -12.78
C PHE A 979 -34.43 -23.79 -13.35
N ASP A 980 -34.17 -23.60 -14.65
CA ASP A 980 -34.34 -22.30 -15.30
C ASP A 980 -35.81 -21.87 -15.31
N ASN A 981 -36.74 -22.82 -15.51
CA ASN A 981 -38.18 -22.55 -15.41
C ASN A 981 -38.61 -22.16 -13.99
N TRP A 982 -38.09 -22.84 -12.96
CA TRP A 982 -38.39 -22.51 -11.57
C TRP A 982 -37.83 -21.14 -11.20
N LYS A 983 -36.54 -20.90 -11.47
CA LYS A 983 -35.85 -19.65 -11.18
C LYS A 983 -36.54 -18.44 -11.82
N GLY A 984 -36.95 -18.55 -13.09
CA GLY A 984 -37.65 -17.47 -13.79
C GLY A 984 -36.87 -16.15 -13.78
N ILE A 985 -37.46 -15.10 -13.19
CA ILE A 985 -36.87 -13.75 -13.08
C ILE A 985 -35.93 -13.58 -11.87
N TYR A 986 -35.90 -14.55 -10.96
CA TYR A 986 -35.08 -14.46 -9.75
C TYR A 986 -33.62 -14.74 -10.09
N GLU A 987 -32.70 -14.14 -9.34
CA GLU A 987 -31.28 -14.46 -9.47
C GLU A 987 -30.98 -15.85 -8.91
N GLN A 988 -29.92 -16.46 -9.43
CA GLN A 988 -29.39 -17.69 -8.83
C GLN A 988 -28.77 -17.31 -7.49
N ILE A 989 -29.17 -17.99 -6.42
CA ILE A 989 -28.75 -17.62 -5.06
C ILE A 989 -27.47 -18.31 -4.61
N ASP A 990 -27.19 -19.48 -5.19
CA ASP A 990 -26.07 -20.35 -4.80
C ASP A 990 -25.51 -21.14 -5.97
N ASP A 991 -24.31 -21.71 -5.79
CA ASP A 991 -23.73 -22.64 -6.74
C ASP A 991 -24.52 -23.97 -6.75
N ILE A 992 -24.51 -24.69 -7.88
CA ILE A 992 -25.31 -25.91 -8.03
C ILE A 992 -24.44 -27.05 -8.51
N ILE A 993 -24.40 -28.11 -7.71
CA ILE A 993 -23.83 -29.40 -8.08
C ILE A 993 -24.90 -30.49 -7.97
N VAL A 994 -25.08 -31.25 -9.04
CA VAL A 994 -25.79 -32.54 -9.02
C VAL A 994 -24.99 -33.55 -9.84
N ILE A 995 -24.56 -34.63 -9.21
CA ILE A 995 -23.88 -35.75 -9.86
C ILE A 995 -24.82 -36.95 -9.83
N GLY A 996 -25.16 -37.48 -11.01
CA GLY A 996 -25.97 -38.69 -11.17
C GLY A 996 -25.15 -39.81 -11.79
N LEU A 997 -25.16 -40.98 -11.18
CA LEU A 997 -24.46 -42.19 -11.65
C LEU A 997 -25.46 -43.34 -11.76
N ARG A 998 -25.52 -44.03 -12.90
CA ARG A 998 -26.27 -45.28 -13.07
C ARG A 998 -25.32 -46.45 -13.24
N ILE A 999 -25.54 -47.51 -12.44
CA ILE A 999 -24.66 -48.69 -12.33
C ILE A 999 -25.08 -49.82 -13.26
#